data_AF-A0A8B5WRS3-F1
#
_entry.id   AF-A0A8B5WRS3-F1
#
_cell.length_a   1.000
_cell.length_b   1.000
_cell.length_c   1.000
_cell.angle_alpha   90.00
_cell.angle_beta   90.00
_cell.angle_gamma   90.00
#
_symmetry.space_group_name_H-M   'P 1'
#
loop_
_entity.id
_entity.type
_entity.pdbx_description
1 polymer ?
#
loop_
_entity_poly.entity_id
_entity_poly.type
_entity_poly.pdbx_seq_one_letter_code
_entity_poly.pdbx_strand_id
1 'polypeptide(L)'
;MKTERKHLPGSNTGTGVRRLAIVLIPAVGLVLLFVFGRVLHAATVIGGELYFSALVQETAAGAIAVAVAFLARRIHPVATFVVAIVYAGFYVGNLELTTALDTIVVAHHLQFALHSDFIRGSAAQFTYPVFTAALVVLCVASAFAAARAPRLALRLKVGISLLVLLSFGVLIPSGGTWHHDALVARTVRKTVRSLVTHVPRQTSTEPETAGPASVYPRESSPLVYPRADGTRNVLLVVLEGVPAVYLDQVQEATGVEYPVTMPEYTRIADRGLVVAHSVAHNRQTIRGLYSMLTGDYPRLELTTPKIYPYIDAPDSERPAALPAVLREHGFTTTFLQGADLSYMSKDRFMPAAGFETVIGREFFTYQYVEFEWGPDDRAFFEHAAEYIVSLREQPEPWFLKLLTVGTHHPYAAPEEYLERYSSPKIAAVAYLDDALGAFIDEIEALGVLDDTLVVIVSDESHGVGGHPFGGYWGSTVVLTPESDHGRMHDGVFGLVDVPRTILDYLRFDDEVVRFPGRSVLRRYDTDRTMHFGRFIALESGRIYQPISRSRVEVFTSSTGALFAPSYEKTSITGDEGRELSRELTEKFNRAGLIPGVERARDLTGPFEAPSAENRWTLLERDTFTIDPDETGVLSTAQYLELPAESRVTVKLELQLDETDTGGDRTPACRFALQLLAEYEPLDLALPEFPRLAPGESFAVEFSFSTDEVLARFWAHLSAISLRADEPVSVTVKEFSIETQPADEDRTDAVRVAYAIYEPAGLPVVGHAAGRYLGTTYTNSIEALRANVDRYDVFELDFEWTADGRLVGLHDWDVVFERLYGFRPDGALSYDAFRDTAPTIDITPVDLPIVRSFLADHPSVRIVTDVKTRNLDALEKIADSIPDFPRRVIPQIYSPDEFERVAELGFTDVIWTLYRYPGNRDVENVLARIREIEAEFPGALFAVAMPIELVEAGHAERLHAVGIPVYAHTVNTCETYRRLVSRGASSIYTDSLDPADCPADAR
;
A
#
# COMPACT_ATOMS: atom_id res chain seq x y z
N MET A 1 3.22 -20.44 80.78
CA MET A 1 1.88 -20.86 81.27
C MET A 1 1.11 -21.49 80.13
N LYS A 2 0.65 -22.74 80.33
CA LYS A 2 -0.25 -23.49 79.43
C LYS A 2 -1.64 -22.86 79.38
N THR A 3 -2.35 -23.04 78.26
CA THR A 3 -3.77 -23.50 78.09
C THR A 3 -4.19 -23.14 76.65
N GLU A 4 -4.27 -24.06 75.67
CA GLU A 4 -5.10 -25.26 75.45
C GLU A 4 -6.59 -24.97 75.07
N ARG A 5 -7.02 -25.63 73.97
CA ARG A 5 -8.41 -25.94 73.47
C ARG A 5 -8.95 -25.03 72.35
N LYS A 6 -9.61 -25.52 71.29
CA LYS A 6 -10.26 -26.82 70.99
C LYS A 6 -10.57 -26.91 69.47
N HIS A 7 -10.65 -28.13 68.94
CA HIS A 7 -11.09 -28.48 67.58
C HIS A 7 -12.62 -28.49 67.38
N LEU A 8 -13.04 -28.28 66.11
CA LEU A 8 -14.15 -28.86 65.30
C LEU A 8 -15.06 -27.81 64.63
N PRO A 9 -15.74 -28.11 63.49
CA PRO A 9 -15.45 -29.02 62.38
C PRO A 9 -15.56 -28.36 60.98
N GLY A 10 -15.05 -29.03 59.95
CA GLY A 10 -15.05 -28.55 58.57
C GLY A 10 -16.45 -28.43 57.95
N SER A 11 -16.66 -27.33 57.22
CA SER A 11 -17.69 -27.24 56.18
C SER A 11 -17.02 -27.08 54.82
N ASN A 12 -17.50 -27.89 53.89
CA ASN A 12 -16.91 -28.22 52.60
C ASN A 12 -17.28 -27.15 51.56
N THR A 13 -16.78 -25.92 51.70
CA THR A 13 -17.07 -24.81 50.77
C THR A 13 -15.91 -24.50 49.80
N GLY A 14 -14.80 -25.23 49.88
CA GLY A 14 -13.57 -24.93 49.12
C GLY A 14 -13.48 -25.48 47.70
N THR A 15 -14.33 -26.42 47.29
CA THR A 15 -14.23 -27.09 45.97
C THR A 15 -15.15 -26.49 44.91
N GLY A 16 -16.31 -25.93 45.29
CA GLY A 16 -17.20 -25.19 44.39
C GLY A 16 -16.55 -23.90 43.88
N VAL A 17 -15.92 -23.13 44.78
CA VAL A 17 -15.26 -21.85 44.44
C VAL A 17 -14.02 -22.04 43.56
N ARG A 18 -13.31 -23.17 43.68
CA ARG A 18 -12.15 -23.48 42.83
C ARG A 18 -12.52 -23.90 41.41
N ARG A 19 -13.62 -24.64 41.21
CA ARG A 19 -14.12 -24.94 39.85
C ARG A 19 -14.80 -23.73 39.21
N LEU A 20 -15.48 -22.91 40.02
CA LEU A 20 -16.09 -21.66 39.54
C LEU A 20 -15.02 -20.66 39.10
N ALA A 21 -13.86 -20.57 39.78
CA ALA A 21 -12.77 -19.67 39.38
C ALA A 21 -12.08 -20.08 38.07
N ILE A 22 -11.94 -21.38 37.79
CA ILE A 22 -11.32 -21.87 36.54
C ILE A 22 -12.20 -21.58 35.31
N VAL A 23 -13.53 -21.47 35.49
CA VAL A 23 -14.48 -21.14 34.42
C VAL A 23 -14.80 -19.64 34.38
N LEU A 24 -14.86 -18.95 35.54
CA LEU A 24 -15.12 -17.50 35.57
C LEU A 24 -13.92 -16.67 35.14
N ILE A 25 -12.67 -17.11 35.32
CA ILE A 25 -11.51 -16.28 34.95
C ILE A 25 -11.45 -16.06 33.42
N PRO A 26 -11.63 -17.08 32.56
CA PRO A 26 -11.77 -16.87 31.11
C PRO A 26 -13.05 -16.11 30.75
N ALA A 27 -14.19 -16.40 31.39
CA ALA A 27 -15.46 -15.74 31.10
C ALA A 27 -15.47 -14.25 31.49
N VAL A 28 -14.84 -13.88 32.61
CA VAL A 28 -14.63 -12.49 33.04
C VAL A 28 -13.63 -11.80 32.12
N GLY A 29 -12.58 -12.49 31.66
CA GLY A 29 -11.68 -11.99 30.62
C GLY A 29 -12.41 -11.68 29.32
N LEU A 30 -13.32 -12.56 28.87
CA LEU A 30 -14.15 -12.39 27.67
C LEU A 30 -15.19 -11.27 27.83
N VAL A 31 -15.85 -11.18 28.98
CA VAL A 31 -16.82 -10.10 29.28
C VAL A 31 -16.12 -8.75 29.36
N LEU A 32 -14.91 -8.69 29.92
CA LEU A 32 -14.10 -7.47 29.97
C LEU A 32 -13.59 -7.07 28.59
N LEU A 33 -13.15 -8.02 27.76
CA LEU A 33 -12.81 -7.80 26.34
C LEU A 33 -14.01 -7.26 25.55
N PHE A 34 -15.21 -7.79 25.81
CA PHE A 34 -16.45 -7.38 25.15
C PHE A 34 -16.90 -5.97 25.58
N VAL A 35 -16.84 -5.66 26.88
CA VAL A 35 -17.18 -4.32 27.42
C VAL A 35 -16.15 -3.28 26.99
N PHE A 36 -14.86 -3.62 27.03
CA PHE A 36 -13.76 -2.76 26.57
C PHE A 36 -13.84 -2.49 25.07
N GLY A 37 -14.12 -3.53 24.27
CA GLY A 37 -14.38 -3.40 22.84
C GLY A 37 -15.58 -2.51 22.50
N ARG A 38 -16.66 -2.59 23.28
CA ARG A 38 -17.84 -1.72 23.14
C ARG A 38 -17.54 -0.25 23.49
N VAL A 39 -16.71 0.02 24.50
CA VAL A 39 -16.32 1.39 24.89
C VAL A 39 -15.42 2.02 23.82
N LEU A 40 -14.43 1.28 23.30
CA LEU A 40 -13.59 1.74 22.17
C LEU A 40 -14.41 1.93 20.89
N HIS A 41 -15.38 1.05 20.62
CA HIS A 41 -16.26 1.19 19.47
C HIS A 41 -17.22 2.38 19.60
N ALA A 42 -17.79 2.62 20.78
CA ALA A 42 -18.63 3.79 21.04
C ALA A 42 -17.85 5.11 20.90
N ALA A 43 -16.57 5.15 21.27
CA ALA A 43 -15.70 6.30 21.05
C ALA A 43 -15.45 6.59 19.55
N THR A 44 -15.49 5.56 18.69
CA THR A 44 -15.36 5.73 17.22
C THR A 44 -16.67 6.13 16.52
N VAL A 45 -17.83 5.87 17.13
CA VAL A 45 -19.17 6.21 16.58
C VAL A 45 -19.57 7.65 16.89
N ILE A 46 -18.92 8.30 17.87
CA ILE A 46 -19.21 9.69 18.29
C ILE A 46 -18.42 10.73 17.45
N GLY A 47 -17.80 10.34 16.34
CA GLY A 47 -17.30 11.28 15.33
C GLY A 47 -16.11 12.17 15.73
N GLY A 48 -15.35 11.79 16.76
CA GLY A 48 -14.09 12.44 17.11
C GLY A 48 -12.91 11.53 16.84
N GLU A 49 -12.06 11.87 15.88
CA GLU A 49 -10.74 11.26 15.71
C GLU A 49 -9.82 11.67 16.87
N LEU A 50 -9.91 10.96 18.00
CA LEU A 50 -8.89 11.03 19.05
C LEU A 50 -7.73 10.11 18.68
N TYR A 51 -6.81 10.61 17.84
CA TYR A 51 -5.46 10.08 17.71
C TYR A 51 -4.68 10.31 19.01
N PHE A 52 -4.92 9.47 20.01
CA PHE A 52 -3.93 9.29 21.06
C PHE A 52 -2.73 8.54 20.47
N SER A 53 -1.51 9.04 20.67
CA SER A 53 -0.28 8.31 20.30
C SER A 53 -0.35 6.87 20.80
N ALA A 54 0.21 5.90 20.06
CA ALA A 54 0.18 4.49 20.43
C ALA A 54 0.60 4.24 21.89
N LEU A 55 1.57 5.02 22.36
CA LEU A 55 2.00 5.07 23.75
C LEU A 55 0.83 5.32 24.72
N VAL A 56 -0.06 6.27 24.45
CA VAL A 56 -1.20 6.59 25.31
C VAL A 56 -2.26 5.49 25.28
N GLN A 57 -2.49 4.85 24.14
CA GLN A 57 -3.44 3.74 24.02
C GLN A 57 -2.95 2.48 24.76
N GLU A 58 -1.66 2.16 24.65
CA GLU A 58 -1.02 1.08 25.43
C GLU A 58 -0.97 1.40 26.93
N THR A 59 -0.71 2.67 27.26
CA THR A 59 -0.77 3.16 28.64
C THR A 59 -2.18 3.02 29.22
N ALA A 60 -3.21 3.33 28.43
CA ALA A 60 -4.61 3.14 28.84
C ALA A 60 -4.96 1.66 29.02
N ALA A 61 -4.53 0.77 28.12
CA ALA A 61 -4.73 -0.66 28.23
C ALA A 61 -4.06 -1.25 29.49
N GLY A 62 -2.82 -0.85 29.77
CA GLY A 62 -2.09 -1.24 30.97
C GLY A 62 -2.75 -0.71 32.26
N ALA A 63 -3.20 0.54 32.28
CA ALA A 63 -3.89 1.12 33.44
C ALA A 63 -5.21 0.40 33.74
N ILE A 64 -5.95 -0.01 32.70
CA ILE A 64 -7.19 -0.79 32.82
C ILE A 64 -6.89 -2.19 33.35
N ALA A 65 -5.85 -2.87 32.86
CA ALA A 65 -5.45 -4.19 33.36
C ALA A 65 -5.09 -4.15 34.86
N VAL A 66 -4.38 -3.11 35.30
CA VAL A 66 -4.06 -2.88 36.73
C VAL A 66 -5.32 -2.60 37.55
N ALA A 67 -6.27 -1.81 37.03
CA ALA A 67 -7.55 -1.56 37.69
C ALA A 67 -8.36 -2.86 37.83
N VAL A 68 -8.44 -3.67 36.78
CA VAL A 68 -9.10 -4.99 36.80
C VAL A 68 -8.44 -5.92 37.82
N ALA A 69 -7.11 -5.98 37.86
CA ALA A 69 -6.39 -6.77 38.87
C ALA A 69 -6.72 -6.31 40.29
N PHE A 70 -6.82 -4.99 40.53
CA PHE A 70 -7.20 -4.43 41.82
C PHE A 70 -8.66 -4.75 42.21
N LEU A 71 -9.59 -4.75 41.26
CA LEU A 71 -10.97 -5.18 41.48
C LEU A 71 -11.06 -6.69 41.75
N ALA A 72 -10.29 -7.53 41.04
CA ALA A 72 -10.22 -8.98 41.22
C ALA A 72 -9.74 -9.38 42.62
N ARG A 73 -8.93 -8.55 43.28
CA ARG A 73 -8.53 -8.70 44.70
C ARG A 73 -9.73 -8.81 45.66
N ARG A 74 -10.86 -8.18 45.35
CA ARG A 74 -12.08 -8.26 46.17
C ARG A 74 -12.72 -9.65 46.13
N ILE A 75 -12.39 -10.45 45.13
CA ILE A 75 -12.84 -11.83 44.96
C ILE A 75 -11.84 -12.80 45.60
N HIS A 76 -10.55 -12.70 45.27
CA HIS A 76 -9.50 -13.51 45.88
C HIS A 76 -8.11 -12.86 45.72
N PRO A 77 -7.23 -12.85 46.74
CA PRO A 77 -5.93 -12.18 46.66
C PRO A 77 -5.01 -12.74 45.55
N VAL A 78 -5.12 -14.03 45.24
CA VAL A 78 -4.34 -14.67 44.16
C VAL A 78 -4.82 -14.25 42.76
N ALA A 79 -6.09 -13.85 42.60
CA ALA A 79 -6.64 -13.47 41.29
C ALA A 79 -5.92 -12.26 40.69
N THR A 80 -5.49 -11.31 41.52
CA THR A 80 -4.67 -10.15 41.13
C THR A 80 -3.40 -10.57 40.38
N PHE A 81 -2.71 -11.62 40.87
CA PHE A 81 -1.47 -12.11 40.28
C PHE A 81 -1.70 -12.86 38.97
N VAL A 82 -2.81 -13.61 38.90
CA VAL A 82 -3.20 -14.34 37.67
C VAL A 82 -3.49 -13.34 36.55
N VAL A 83 -4.24 -12.28 36.81
CA VAL A 83 -4.54 -11.24 35.80
C VAL A 83 -3.27 -10.55 35.30
N ALA A 84 -2.33 -10.25 36.19
CA ALA A 84 -1.06 -9.61 35.82
C ALA A 84 -0.18 -10.53 34.95
N ILE A 85 -0.09 -11.82 35.28
CA ILE A 85 0.67 -12.81 34.49
C ILE A 85 0.02 -13.02 33.12
N VAL A 86 -1.31 -13.12 33.05
CA VAL A 86 -2.03 -13.28 31.78
C VAL A 86 -1.83 -12.06 30.87
N TYR A 87 -1.90 -10.84 31.42
CA TYR A 87 -1.65 -9.62 30.65
C TYR A 87 -0.19 -9.54 30.15
N ALA A 88 0.79 -9.82 31.00
CA ALA A 88 2.20 -9.84 30.62
C ALA A 88 2.48 -10.90 29.54
N GLY A 89 1.93 -12.11 29.69
CA GLY A 89 2.04 -13.16 28.68
C GLY A 89 1.35 -12.80 27.36
N PHE A 90 0.21 -12.11 27.42
CA PHE A 90 -0.46 -11.62 26.22
C PHE A 90 0.35 -10.54 25.50
N TYR A 91 0.93 -9.59 26.24
CA TYR A 91 1.76 -8.52 25.67
C TYR A 91 3.02 -9.10 25.00
N VAL A 92 3.75 -9.95 25.72
CA VAL A 92 4.95 -10.63 25.20
C VAL A 92 4.59 -11.53 24.01
N GLY A 93 3.48 -12.27 24.08
CA GLY A 93 3.04 -13.11 22.97
C GLY A 93 2.65 -12.31 21.72
N ASN A 94 2.08 -11.11 21.88
CA ASN A 94 1.85 -10.22 20.74
C ASN A 94 3.17 -9.68 20.17
N LEU A 95 4.12 -9.31 21.03
CA LEU A 95 5.43 -8.83 20.62
C LEU A 95 6.18 -9.89 19.79
N GLU A 96 6.37 -11.08 20.36
CA GLU A 96 7.10 -12.18 19.71
C GLU A 96 6.41 -12.67 18.42
N LEU A 97 5.07 -12.75 18.39
CA LEU A 97 4.36 -13.16 17.17
C LEU A 97 4.44 -12.08 16.06
N THR A 98 4.41 -10.80 16.44
CA THR A 98 4.52 -9.70 15.48
C THR A 98 5.93 -9.65 14.91
N THR A 99 6.97 -9.86 15.74
CA THR A 99 8.35 -10.01 15.26
C THR A 99 8.53 -11.22 14.33
N ALA A 100 7.92 -12.37 14.64
CA ALA A 100 8.12 -13.59 13.89
C ALA A 100 7.34 -13.69 12.56
N LEU A 101 6.17 -13.05 12.47
CA LEU A 101 5.25 -13.21 11.33
C LEU A 101 4.90 -11.89 10.62
N ASP A 102 5.46 -10.77 11.09
CA ASP A 102 5.18 -9.40 10.63
C ASP A 102 3.65 -9.10 10.51
N THR A 103 2.87 -9.64 11.45
CA THR A 103 1.42 -9.43 11.55
C THR A 103 0.97 -9.37 12.99
N ILE A 104 -0.03 -8.52 13.28
CA ILE A 104 -0.62 -8.43 14.61
C ILE A 104 -1.51 -9.64 14.94
N VAL A 105 -1.64 -9.96 16.23
CA VAL A 105 -2.47 -11.07 16.71
C VAL A 105 -3.95 -10.81 16.40
N VAL A 106 -4.65 -11.81 15.87
CA VAL A 106 -6.09 -11.79 15.64
C VAL A 106 -6.74 -13.06 16.19
N ALA A 107 -8.08 -13.09 16.28
CA ALA A 107 -8.82 -14.15 16.95
C ALA A 107 -8.44 -15.58 16.52
N HIS A 108 -8.12 -15.79 15.24
CA HIS A 108 -7.72 -17.10 14.72
C HIS A 108 -6.27 -17.48 15.04
N HIS A 109 -5.41 -16.54 15.45
CA HIS A 109 -4.05 -16.85 15.93
C HIS A 109 -4.06 -17.47 17.35
N LEU A 110 -5.14 -17.31 18.11
CA LEU A 110 -5.26 -17.86 19.47
C LEU A 110 -5.12 -19.39 19.51
N GLN A 111 -5.38 -20.08 18.40
CA GLN A 111 -5.17 -21.52 18.29
C GLN A 111 -3.69 -21.91 18.36
N PHE A 112 -2.78 -21.05 17.87
CA PHE A 112 -1.33 -21.27 17.95
C PHE A 112 -0.80 -21.07 19.37
N ALA A 113 -1.44 -20.21 20.17
CA ALA A 113 -1.06 -19.96 21.57
C ALA A 113 -1.25 -21.18 22.50
N LEU A 114 -1.97 -22.21 22.04
CA LEU A 114 -2.15 -23.49 22.74
C LEU A 114 -1.34 -24.64 22.11
N HIS A 115 -0.63 -24.39 21.00
CA HIS A 115 0.14 -25.40 20.28
C HIS A 115 1.51 -25.61 20.94
N SER A 116 1.84 -26.85 21.30
CA SER A 116 3.05 -27.18 22.06
C SER A 116 4.34 -26.76 21.35
N ASP A 117 4.38 -26.86 20.03
CA ASP A 117 5.59 -26.56 19.24
C ASP A 117 5.77 -25.07 19.01
N PHE A 118 4.67 -24.32 18.85
CA PHE A 118 4.71 -22.85 18.83
C PHE A 118 5.20 -22.32 20.18
N ILE A 119 4.69 -22.87 21.29
CA ILE A 119 5.15 -22.53 22.64
C ILE A 119 6.62 -22.93 22.82
N ARG A 120 7.05 -24.10 22.35
CA ARG A 120 8.43 -24.57 22.51
C ARG A 120 9.43 -23.76 21.68
N GLY A 121 9.10 -23.41 20.42
CA GLY A 121 9.91 -22.55 19.56
C GLY A 121 9.97 -21.11 20.09
N SER A 122 8.81 -20.53 20.43
CA SER A 122 8.73 -19.18 21.01
C SER A 122 9.39 -19.08 22.40
N ALA A 123 9.38 -20.17 23.18
CA ALA A 123 10.04 -20.21 24.50
C ALA A 123 11.54 -20.53 24.43
N ALA A 124 12.02 -21.10 23.33
CA ALA A 124 13.44 -21.43 23.14
C ALA A 124 14.26 -20.23 22.64
N GLN A 125 13.64 -19.31 21.89
CA GLN A 125 14.27 -18.10 21.39
C GLN A 125 13.31 -16.90 21.50
N PHE A 126 13.29 -16.26 22.68
CA PHE A 126 12.68 -14.95 22.79
C PHE A 126 13.56 -13.95 22.04
N THR A 127 12.95 -13.13 21.20
CA THR A 127 13.62 -11.99 20.55
C THR A 127 14.14 -11.02 21.61
N TYR A 128 13.37 -10.81 22.70
CA TYR A 128 13.72 -9.90 23.78
C TYR A 128 13.64 -10.55 25.17
N PRO A 129 14.56 -11.47 25.53
CA PRO A 129 14.47 -12.29 26.75
C PRO A 129 14.62 -11.45 28.03
N VAL A 130 15.48 -10.43 28.01
CA VAL A 130 15.72 -9.53 29.15
C VAL A 130 14.49 -8.65 29.41
N PHE A 131 13.88 -8.12 28.35
CA PHE A 131 12.66 -7.32 28.43
C PHE A 131 11.50 -8.14 28.98
N THR A 132 11.29 -9.34 28.45
CA THR A 132 10.26 -10.28 28.91
C THR A 132 10.43 -10.61 30.40
N ALA A 133 11.65 -10.89 30.84
CA ALA A 133 11.92 -11.14 32.26
C ALA A 133 11.65 -9.91 33.14
N ALA A 134 12.08 -8.73 32.70
CA ALA A 134 11.84 -7.47 33.42
C ALA A 134 10.35 -7.16 33.56
N LEU A 135 9.57 -7.34 32.49
CA LEU A 135 8.13 -7.10 32.47
C LEU A 135 7.37 -8.05 33.42
N VAL A 136 7.71 -9.34 33.40
CA VAL A 136 7.10 -10.33 34.31
C VAL A 136 7.41 -9.98 35.78
N VAL A 137 8.66 -9.63 36.09
CA VAL A 137 9.06 -9.22 37.46
C VAL A 137 8.31 -7.96 37.89
N LEU A 138 8.20 -6.96 37.03
CA LEU A 138 7.49 -5.70 37.30
C LEU A 138 5.99 -5.93 37.53
N CYS A 139 5.33 -6.74 36.70
CA CYS A 139 3.92 -7.10 36.86
C CYS A 139 3.67 -7.88 38.17
N VAL A 140 4.54 -8.83 38.51
CA VAL A 140 4.43 -9.61 39.77
C VAL A 140 4.70 -8.74 41.00
N ALA A 141 5.72 -7.87 40.96
CA ALA A 141 6.03 -6.93 42.04
C ALA A 141 4.88 -5.93 42.27
N SER A 142 4.27 -5.44 41.19
CA SER A 142 3.11 -4.54 41.24
C SER A 142 1.87 -5.22 41.82
N ALA A 143 1.60 -6.45 41.39
CA ALA A 143 0.52 -7.27 41.94
C ALA A 143 0.76 -7.58 43.43
N PHE A 144 2.01 -7.85 43.84
CA PHE A 144 2.38 -8.08 45.24
C PHE A 144 2.18 -6.85 46.12
N ALA A 145 2.63 -5.68 45.66
CA ALA A 145 2.42 -4.41 46.34
C ALA A 145 0.92 -4.09 46.51
N ALA A 146 0.12 -4.32 45.45
CA ALA A 146 -1.33 -4.15 45.49
C ALA A 146 -2.04 -5.14 46.44
N ALA A 147 -1.53 -6.37 46.57
CA ALA A 147 -2.10 -7.42 47.42
C ALA A 147 -1.75 -7.28 48.91
N ARG A 148 -0.55 -6.83 49.28
CA ARG A 148 -0.10 -6.82 50.70
C ARG A 148 -0.11 -5.47 51.41
N ALA A 149 -0.19 -4.36 50.69
CA ALA A 149 -0.07 -3.03 51.31
C ALA A 149 -1.32 -2.15 51.05
N PRO A 150 -2.47 -2.44 51.69
CA PRO A 150 -3.67 -1.62 51.54
C PRO A 150 -3.47 -0.17 52.03
N ARG A 151 -2.52 0.06 52.95
CA ARG A 151 -2.19 1.37 53.54
C ARG A 151 -1.04 2.13 52.83
N LEU A 152 -0.44 1.56 51.79
CA LEU A 152 0.57 2.26 51.00
C LEU A 152 -0.11 3.45 50.29
N ALA A 153 0.40 4.66 50.52
CA ALA A 153 -0.17 5.90 49.98
C ALA A 153 -0.40 5.76 48.47
N LEU A 154 -1.57 6.20 47.99
CA LEU A 154 -2.01 6.15 46.60
C LEU A 154 -0.89 6.54 45.60
N ARG A 155 -0.04 7.49 45.99
CA ARG A 155 1.13 7.98 45.24
C ARG A 155 2.16 6.90 44.89
N LEU A 156 2.41 5.92 45.76
CA LEU A 156 3.36 4.84 45.49
C LEU A 156 2.77 3.77 44.54
N LYS A 157 1.45 3.54 44.63
CA LYS A 157 0.73 2.66 43.70
C LYS A 157 0.67 3.28 42.30
N VAL A 158 0.47 4.60 42.24
CA VAL A 158 0.54 5.40 41.01
C VAL A 158 1.97 5.39 40.45
N GLY A 159 2.99 5.55 41.30
CA GLY A 159 4.40 5.51 40.87
C GLY A 159 4.84 4.16 40.30
N ILE A 160 4.45 3.05 40.93
CA ILE A 160 4.73 1.69 40.42
C ILE A 160 3.97 1.43 39.12
N SER A 161 2.70 1.87 39.03
CA SER A 161 1.92 1.76 37.80
C SER A 161 2.55 2.59 36.68
N LEU A 162 3.00 3.82 36.95
CA LEU A 162 3.73 4.67 35.99
C LEU A 162 5.05 4.05 35.53
N LEU A 163 5.78 3.34 36.40
CA LEU A 163 7.01 2.64 36.05
C LEU A 163 6.77 1.42 35.14
N VAL A 164 5.68 0.68 35.38
CA VAL A 164 5.22 -0.38 34.48
C VAL A 164 4.76 0.22 33.14
N LEU A 165 4.03 1.35 33.17
CA LEU A 165 3.57 2.07 31.99
C LEU A 165 4.74 2.64 31.16
N LEU A 166 5.80 3.13 31.81
CA LEU A 166 7.03 3.59 31.17
C LEU A 166 7.86 2.44 30.61
N SER A 167 7.84 1.25 31.24
CA SER A 167 8.55 0.08 30.72
C SER A 167 7.95 -0.44 29.40
N PHE A 168 6.68 -0.16 29.11
CA PHE A 168 6.06 -0.48 27.82
C PHE A 168 6.44 0.50 26.70
N GLY A 169 7.04 1.66 27.02
CA GLY A 169 7.29 2.73 26.04
C GLY A 169 8.75 3.10 25.80
N VAL A 170 9.73 2.58 26.57
CA VAL A 170 11.07 3.21 26.62
C VAL A 170 12.26 2.27 26.35
N LEU A 171 12.12 0.94 26.34
CA LEU A 171 13.31 0.05 26.37
C LEU A 171 13.25 -1.20 25.47
N ILE A 172 13.01 -1.02 24.16
CA ILE A 172 13.48 -1.99 23.15
C ILE A 172 14.08 -1.19 21.97
N PRO A 173 15.36 -1.38 21.62
CA PRO A 173 15.97 -0.73 20.45
C PRO A 173 15.63 -1.46 19.13
N SER A 174 15.57 -0.65 18.08
CA SER A 174 15.73 -0.90 16.63
C SER A 174 14.64 -1.67 15.86
N GLY A 175 13.99 -0.94 14.93
CA GLY A 175 13.81 -1.36 13.54
C GLY A 175 12.45 -1.88 13.07
N GLY A 176 11.33 -1.48 13.68
CA GLY A 176 10.00 -1.94 13.23
C GLY A 176 8.87 -0.93 13.44
N THR A 177 7.99 -0.79 12.44
CA THR A 177 6.75 0.04 12.47
C THR A 177 5.75 -0.27 13.61
N TRP A 178 5.94 -1.36 14.37
CA TRP A 178 5.06 -1.79 15.46
C TRP A 178 5.05 -0.85 16.67
N HIS A 179 6.04 0.04 16.83
CA HIS A 179 6.06 1.04 17.90
C HIS A 179 5.03 2.16 17.74
N HIS A 180 4.54 2.40 16.51
CA HIS A 180 3.50 3.40 16.22
C HIS A 180 2.09 2.84 16.32
N ASP A 181 1.94 1.55 16.60
CA ASP A 181 0.67 0.89 16.77
C ASP A 181 0.44 0.49 18.23
N ALA A 182 -0.76 0.77 18.72
CA ALA A 182 -1.20 0.28 20.02
C ALA A 182 -1.49 -1.22 19.93
N LEU A 183 -0.44 -2.05 19.97
CA LEU A 183 -0.46 -3.51 19.76
C LEU A 183 -1.61 -4.21 20.48
N VAL A 184 -1.76 -4.02 21.79
CA VAL A 184 -2.83 -4.62 22.60
C VAL A 184 -4.18 -4.04 22.21
N ALA A 185 -4.28 -2.72 22.06
CA ALA A 185 -5.54 -2.07 21.73
C ALA A 185 -6.05 -2.45 20.33
N ARG A 186 -5.13 -2.62 19.35
CA ARG A 186 -5.40 -2.97 17.95
C ARG A 186 -5.76 -4.45 17.82
N THR A 187 -5.02 -5.34 18.48
CA THR A 187 -5.38 -6.77 18.59
C THR A 187 -6.77 -6.93 19.20
N VAL A 188 -7.08 -6.22 20.29
CA VAL A 188 -8.39 -6.30 20.92
C VAL A 188 -9.49 -5.70 20.03
N ARG A 189 -9.23 -4.58 19.35
CA ARG A 189 -10.17 -3.97 18.39
C ARG A 189 -10.46 -4.90 17.21
N LYS A 190 -9.43 -5.52 16.60
CA LYS A 190 -9.59 -6.48 15.51
C LYS A 190 -10.29 -7.75 15.97
N THR A 191 -9.98 -8.26 17.16
CA THR A 191 -10.63 -9.44 17.75
C THR A 191 -12.10 -9.18 18.06
N VAL A 192 -12.43 -8.04 18.68
CA VAL A 192 -13.82 -7.64 18.95
C VAL A 192 -14.58 -7.40 17.65
N ARG A 193 -13.98 -6.71 16.67
CA ARG A 193 -14.58 -6.53 15.35
C ARG A 193 -14.86 -7.89 14.71
N SER A 194 -13.90 -8.81 14.70
CA SER A 194 -14.07 -10.18 14.20
C SER A 194 -15.21 -10.94 14.88
N LEU A 195 -15.39 -10.77 16.19
CA LEU A 195 -16.46 -11.40 16.98
C LEU A 195 -17.83 -10.72 16.78
N VAL A 196 -17.85 -9.42 16.53
CA VAL A 196 -19.07 -8.62 16.32
C VAL A 196 -19.57 -8.71 14.87
N THR A 197 -18.68 -8.81 13.89
CA THR A 197 -19.01 -8.99 12.46
C THR A 197 -19.27 -10.45 12.10
N HIS A 198 -18.94 -11.40 12.98
CA HIS A 198 -19.47 -12.78 12.94
C HIS A 198 -20.94 -12.81 13.38
N VAL A 199 -21.80 -12.14 12.61
CA VAL A 199 -23.18 -12.63 12.45
C VAL A 199 -23.05 -13.81 11.50
N PRO A 200 -23.29 -15.06 11.93
CA PRO A 200 -23.22 -16.21 11.05
C PRO A 200 -24.36 -16.09 10.04
N ARG A 201 -24.08 -15.50 8.88
CA ARG A 201 -24.85 -15.83 7.70
C ARG A 201 -24.32 -17.18 7.26
N GLN A 202 -25.10 -18.23 7.54
CA GLN A 202 -24.99 -19.48 6.81
C GLN A 202 -25.22 -19.15 5.33
N THR A 203 -24.17 -18.79 4.61
CA THR A 203 -24.07 -19.16 3.21
C THR A 203 -23.43 -20.54 3.24
N SER A 204 -24.30 -21.54 3.25
CA SER A 204 -24.01 -22.93 2.89
C SER A 204 -23.65 -23.01 1.41
N THR A 205 -22.61 -22.30 1.01
CA THR A 205 -21.82 -22.74 -0.12
C THR A 205 -20.61 -23.34 0.55
N GLU A 206 -20.62 -24.68 0.62
CA GLU A 206 -19.37 -25.44 0.65
C GLU A 206 -18.36 -24.70 -0.24
N PRO A 207 -17.08 -24.60 0.14
CA PRO A 207 -16.09 -24.32 -0.88
C PRO A 207 -16.36 -25.38 -1.94
N GLU A 208 -16.87 -24.98 -3.11
CA GLU A 208 -16.74 -25.79 -4.30
C GLU A 208 -15.24 -26.00 -4.39
N THR A 209 -14.77 -27.13 -3.85
CA THR A 209 -13.64 -27.85 -4.42
C THR A 209 -13.82 -27.65 -5.90
N ALA A 210 -12.90 -26.92 -6.53
CA ALA A 210 -13.00 -26.61 -7.95
C ALA A 210 -13.41 -27.92 -8.61
N GLY A 211 -14.67 -27.99 -9.08
CA GLY A 211 -15.22 -29.23 -9.60
C GLY A 211 -14.22 -29.74 -10.63
N PRO A 212 -14.00 -31.08 -10.71
CA PRO A 212 -12.89 -31.69 -11.43
C PRO A 212 -12.66 -30.89 -12.70
N ALA A 213 -11.51 -30.21 -12.76
CA ALA A 213 -11.19 -29.27 -13.83
C ALA A 213 -11.63 -29.92 -15.13
N SER A 214 -12.53 -29.23 -15.83
CA SER A 214 -13.13 -29.65 -17.08
C SER A 214 -12.15 -30.54 -17.83
N VAL A 215 -12.51 -31.81 -17.99
CA VAL A 215 -11.74 -32.87 -18.65
C VAL A 215 -10.91 -32.24 -19.78
N TYR A 216 -9.63 -31.93 -19.51
CA TYR A 216 -8.72 -31.60 -20.58
C TYR A 216 -8.62 -32.88 -21.39
N PRO A 217 -8.93 -32.83 -22.70
CA PRO A 217 -8.98 -34.04 -23.49
C PRO A 217 -7.64 -34.77 -23.37
N ARG A 218 -7.68 -36.11 -23.34
CA ARG A 218 -6.53 -36.96 -23.60
C ARG A 218 -6.02 -36.66 -25.03
N GLU A 219 -5.31 -35.56 -25.21
CA GLU A 219 -4.62 -35.22 -26.46
C GLU A 219 -3.14 -35.52 -26.23
N SER A 220 -2.70 -36.78 -26.33
CA SER A 220 -2.39 -37.60 -27.51
C SER A 220 -1.04 -37.30 -28.19
N SER A 221 -0.35 -36.18 -27.86
CA SER A 221 1.05 -36.04 -28.30
C SER A 221 1.91 -37.09 -27.59
N PRO A 222 2.86 -37.76 -28.26
CA PRO A 222 3.83 -38.60 -27.57
C PRO A 222 4.65 -37.76 -26.59
N LEU A 223 5.27 -38.41 -25.60
CA LEU A 223 6.26 -37.77 -24.73
C LEU A 223 7.41 -37.23 -25.59
N VAL A 224 7.92 -36.05 -25.25
CA VAL A 224 9.08 -35.43 -25.91
C VAL A 224 10.28 -36.38 -25.88
N TYR A 225 10.50 -37.03 -24.73
CA TYR A 225 11.42 -38.15 -24.57
C TYR A 225 10.62 -39.43 -24.29
N PRO A 226 10.58 -40.39 -25.23
CA PRO A 226 9.89 -41.66 -25.02
C PRO A 226 10.55 -42.42 -23.87
N ARG A 227 9.84 -42.57 -22.76
CA ARG A 227 10.34 -43.33 -21.61
C ARG A 227 10.67 -44.77 -21.99
N ALA A 228 11.87 -45.21 -21.65
CA ALA A 228 12.33 -46.59 -21.74
C ALA A 228 11.85 -47.39 -20.52
N ASP A 229 11.72 -48.71 -20.70
CA ASP A 229 11.40 -49.62 -19.60
C ASP A 229 12.61 -49.71 -18.66
N GLY A 230 12.59 -48.97 -17.54
CA GLY A 230 13.71 -48.95 -16.59
C GLY A 230 13.73 -47.80 -15.58
N THR A 231 13.14 -46.64 -15.89
CA THR A 231 13.10 -45.53 -14.91
C THR A 231 12.24 -45.92 -13.72
N ARG A 232 12.75 -45.76 -12.50
CA ARG A 232 12.05 -46.13 -11.27
C ARG A 232 11.94 -45.00 -10.27
N ASN A 233 12.86 -44.04 -10.29
CA ASN A 233 13.01 -43.06 -9.23
C ASN A 233 12.66 -41.65 -9.72
N VAL A 234 12.36 -40.76 -8.77
CA VAL A 234 12.10 -39.34 -9.04
C VAL A 234 12.90 -38.48 -8.06
N LEU A 235 13.70 -37.57 -8.60
CA LEU A 235 14.41 -36.54 -7.87
C LEU A 235 13.84 -35.17 -8.25
N LEU A 236 13.24 -34.47 -7.29
CA LEU A 236 12.74 -33.11 -7.46
C LEU A 236 13.67 -32.13 -6.74
N VAL A 237 14.49 -31.41 -7.48
CA VAL A 237 15.43 -30.42 -6.94
C VAL A 237 14.79 -29.04 -7.01
N VAL A 238 14.49 -28.45 -5.85
CA VAL A 238 13.90 -27.11 -5.77
C VAL A 238 14.99 -26.09 -5.44
N LEU A 239 15.22 -25.16 -6.36
CA LEU A 239 16.16 -24.05 -6.24
C LEU A 239 15.45 -22.82 -5.67
N GLU A 240 15.93 -22.32 -4.53
CA GLU A 240 15.42 -21.12 -3.88
C GLU A 240 15.57 -19.89 -4.78
N GLY A 241 14.43 -19.41 -5.30
CA GLY A 241 14.29 -18.14 -6.03
C GLY A 241 14.95 -18.05 -7.41
N VAL A 242 15.47 -19.12 -8.01
CA VAL A 242 16.20 -19.03 -9.30
C VAL A 242 15.25 -18.84 -10.51
N PRO A 243 15.31 -17.71 -11.25
CA PRO A 243 14.52 -17.51 -12.46
C PRO A 243 15.14 -18.22 -13.68
N ALA A 244 14.30 -18.62 -14.66
CA ALA A 244 14.80 -19.29 -15.88
C ALA A 244 15.74 -18.43 -16.73
N VAL A 245 15.66 -17.09 -16.65
CA VAL A 245 16.53 -16.19 -17.44
C VAL A 245 18.01 -16.32 -17.10
N TYR A 246 18.37 -17.00 -16.00
CA TYR A 246 19.76 -17.29 -15.66
C TYR A 246 20.39 -18.35 -16.57
N LEU A 247 19.60 -19.05 -17.39
CA LEU A 247 20.09 -19.98 -18.39
C LEU A 247 20.30 -19.27 -19.74
N ASP A 248 21.48 -19.42 -20.34
CA ASP A 248 21.82 -18.74 -21.61
C ASP A 248 20.83 -19.08 -22.73
N GLN A 249 20.43 -20.36 -22.81
CA GLN A 249 19.45 -20.83 -23.79
C GLN A 249 18.04 -20.26 -23.60
N VAL A 250 17.67 -19.83 -22.39
CA VAL A 250 16.40 -19.12 -22.14
C VAL A 250 16.51 -17.66 -22.57
N GLN A 251 17.66 -17.01 -22.32
CA GLN A 251 17.91 -15.67 -22.84
C GLN A 251 17.83 -15.64 -24.36
N GLU A 252 18.47 -16.60 -25.04
CA GLU A 252 18.40 -16.75 -26.50
C GLU A 252 16.98 -17.01 -27.00
N ALA A 253 16.24 -17.93 -26.36
CA ALA A 253 14.89 -18.29 -26.78
C ALA A 253 13.86 -17.16 -26.59
N THR A 254 14.01 -16.37 -25.53
CA THR A 254 13.08 -15.27 -25.20
C THR A 254 13.50 -13.92 -25.78
N GLY A 255 14.77 -13.77 -26.15
CA GLY A 255 15.38 -12.49 -26.52
C GLY A 255 15.57 -11.54 -25.33
N VAL A 256 15.43 -12.02 -24.10
CA VAL A 256 15.62 -11.23 -22.87
C VAL A 256 17.05 -11.42 -22.38
N GLU A 257 17.88 -10.40 -22.55
CA GLU A 257 19.25 -10.40 -22.04
C GLU A 257 19.26 -10.09 -20.54
N TYR A 258 20.06 -10.83 -19.76
CA TYR A 258 20.21 -10.62 -18.33
C TYR A 258 21.67 -10.84 -17.88
N PRO A 259 22.24 -9.95 -17.05
CA PRO A 259 23.67 -9.98 -16.72
C PRO A 259 24.09 -11.14 -15.82
N VAL A 260 23.15 -11.80 -15.14
CA VAL A 260 23.43 -12.95 -14.27
C VAL A 260 23.16 -14.23 -15.04
N THR A 261 24.16 -15.11 -15.09
CA THR A 261 24.11 -16.41 -15.75
C THR A 261 24.52 -17.52 -14.79
N MET A 262 23.97 -18.71 -14.98
CA MET A 262 24.31 -19.94 -14.27
C MET A 262 24.88 -20.96 -15.29
N PRO A 263 26.19 -20.90 -15.60
CA PRO A 263 26.81 -21.74 -16.62
C PRO A 263 26.71 -23.25 -16.34
N GLU A 264 26.85 -23.70 -15.08
CA GLU A 264 26.71 -25.13 -14.76
C GLU A 264 25.27 -25.59 -14.94
N TYR A 265 24.29 -24.80 -14.50
CA TYR A 265 22.89 -25.09 -14.73
C TYR A 265 22.53 -25.07 -16.23
N THR A 266 23.13 -24.15 -17.00
CA THR A 266 23.00 -24.11 -18.46
C THR A 266 23.55 -25.40 -19.09
N ARG A 267 24.73 -25.86 -18.67
CA ARG A 267 25.33 -27.13 -19.13
C ARG A 267 24.43 -28.33 -18.80
N ILE A 268 23.85 -28.37 -17.60
CA ILE A 268 22.91 -29.42 -17.19
C ILE A 268 21.67 -29.39 -18.10
N ALA A 269 21.15 -28.20 -18.37
CA ALA A 269 19.97 -27.99 -19.20
C ALA A 269 20.18 -28.35 -20.68
N ASP A 270 21.41 -28.29 -21.20
CA ASP A 270 21.78 -28.74 -22.56
C ASP A 270 21.56 -30.24 -22.81
N ARG A 271 21.22 -31.01 -21.78
CA ARG A 271 20.84 -32.42 -21.88
C ARG A 271 19.35 -32.68 -21.73
N GLY A 272 18.57 -31.71 -21.26
CA GLY A 272 17.19 -31.93 -20.83
C GLY A 272 16.14 -31.10 -21.55
N LEU A 273 14.90 -31.19 -21.08
CA LEU A 273 13.82 -30.31 -21.50
C LEU A 273 13.85 -29.02 -20.66
N VAL A 274 14.04 -27.88 -21.31
CA VAL A 274 14.00 -26.56 -20.68
C VAL A 274 12.67 -25.90 -20.96
N VAL A 275 12.03 -25.32 -19.94
CA VAL A 275 10.80 -24.55 -20.11
C VAL A 275 11.12 -23.06 -20.01
N ALA A 276 11.16 -22.37 -21.15
CA ALA A 276 11.44 -20.93 -21.18
C ALA A 276 10.39 -20.11 -20.42
N HIS A 277 9.12 -20.53 -20.49
CA HIS A 277 7.99 -19.82 -19.90
C HIS A 277 7.43 -20.52 -18.65
N SER A 278 8.29 -20.70 -17.64
CA SER A 278 7.94 -21.27 -16.35
C SER A 278 7.45 -20.21 -15.34
N VAL A 279 6.33 -20.48 -14.68
CA VAL A 279 5.61 -19.54 -13.81
C VAL A 279 5.57 -20.03 -12.36
N ALA A 280 6.10 -19.23 -11.43
CA ALA A 280 6.13 -19.53 -10.00
C ALA A 280 4.79 -19.30 -9.27
N HIS A 281 3.83 -18.61 -9.91
CA HIS A 281 2.52 -18.19 -9.38
C HIS A 281 2.52 -17.16 -8.24
N ASN A 282 3.49 -17.22 -7.32
CA ASN A 282 3.65 -16.29 -6.21
C ASN A 282 5.15 -16.06 -5.90
N ARG A 283 5.44 -15.22 -4.90
CA ARG A 283 6.78 -14.85 -4.43
C ARG A 283 7.00 -15.31 -3.00
N GLN A 284 6.56 -16.54 -2.70
CA GLN A 284 6.76 -17.13 -1.37
C GLN A 284 6.94 -18.64 -1.51
N THR A 285 8.07 -19.16 -1.03
CA THR A 285 8.43 -20.59 -1.03
C THR A 285 7.26 -21.51 -0.73
N ILE A 286 6.58 -21.35 0.42
CA ILE A 286 5.52 -22.29 0.85
C ILE A 286 4.33 -22.35 -0.11
N ARG A 287 4.07 -21.29 -0.88
CA ARG A 287 3.01 -21.25 -1.90
C ARG A 287 3.45 -21.97 -3.16
N GLY A 288 4.71 -21.78 -3.56
CA GLY A 288 5.33 -22.58 -4.61
C GLY A 288 5.29 -24.06 -4.28
N LEU A 289 5.72 -24.42 -3.06
CA LEU A 289 5.71 -25.80 -2.56
C LEU A 289 4.30 -26.41 -2.55
N TYR A 290 3.30 -25.66 -2.11
CA TYR A 290 1.91 -26.11 -2.18
C TYR A 290 1.51 -26.46 -3.63
N SER A 291 1.83 -25.58 -4.57
CA SER A 291 1.43 -25.71 -5.97
C SER A 291 2.09 -26.90 -6.65
N MET A 292 3.42 -27.04 -6.49
CA MET A 292 4.19 -28.15 -7.08
C MET A 292 3.87 -29.51 -6.49
N LEU A 293 3.29 -29.58 -5.28
CA LEU A 293 2.92 -30.84 -4.64
C LEU A 293 1.45 -31.21 -4.88
N THR A 294 0.54 -30.24 -4.92
CA THR A 294 -0.90 -30.51 -5.05
C THR A 294 -1.44 -30.34 -6.46
N GLY A 295 -0.70 -29.65 -7.34
CA GLY A 295 -1.17 -29.28 -8.67
C GLY A 295 -2.31 -28.25 -8.64
N ASP A 296 -2.63 -27.71 -7.46
CA ASP A 296 -3.58 -26.63 -7.27
C ASP A 296 -2.82 -25.30 -7.17
N TYR A 297 -3.42 -24.23 -7.67
CA TYR A 297 -2.85 -22.91 -7.52
C TYR A 297 -2.84 -22.49 -6.04
N PRO A 298 -1.85 -21.70 -5.61
CA PRO A 298 -1.88 -21.14 -4.27
C PRO A 298 -2.93 -20.04 -4.21
N ARG A 299 -3.22 -19.53 -3.00
CA ARG A 299 -3.85 -18.20 -2.94
C ARG A 299 -2.87 -17.21 -3.54
N LEU A 300 -3.34 -16.41 -4.49
CA LEU A 300 -2.49 -15.47 -5.20
C LEU A 300 -2.34 -14.15 -4.43
N GLU A 301 -3.28 -13.87 -3.53
CA GLU A 301 -3.18 -12.82 -2.52
C GLU A 301 -2.34 -13.27 -1.32
N LEU A 302 -1.70 -12.30 -0.66
CA LEU A 302 -0.95 -12.48 0.59
C LEU A 302 -1.88 -12.67 1.81
N THR A 303 -2.81 -13.62 1.72
CA THR A 303 -3.68 -14.07 2.82
C THR A 303 -3.22 -15.42 3.36
N THR A 304 -3.88 -16.00 4.37
CA THR A 304 -3.52 -17.31 4.93
C THR A 304 -3.23 -18.36 3.83
N PRO A 305 -2.00 -18.89 3.73
CA PRO A 305 -1.65 -19.92 2.75
C PRO A 305 -2.58 -21.14 2.78
N LYS A 306 -2.81 -21.77 1.61
CA LYS A 306 -3.66 -22.97 1.50
C LYS A 306 -3.13 -24.19 2.28
N ILE A 307 -1.86 -24.18 2.69
CA ILE A 307 -1.29 -25.25 3.51
C ILE A 307 -1.98 -25.40 4.88
N TYR A 308 -2.42 -24.30 5.50
CA TYR A 308 -3.08 -24.35 6.81
C TYR A 308 -4.45 -25.04 6.76
N PRO A 309 -5.40 -24.61 5.90
CA PRO A 309 -6.65 -25.35 5.75
C PRO A 309 -6.44 -26.78 5.25
N TYR A 310 -5.39 -27.05 4.46
CA TYR A 310 -5.04 -28.40 4.05
C TYR A 310 -4.64 -29.29 5.25
N ILE A 311 -3.78 -28.77 6.14
CA ILE A 311 -3.37 -29.46 7.37
C ILE A 311 -4.58 -29.71 8.28
N ASP A 312 -5.45 -28.72 8.43
CA ASP A 312 -6.60 -28.78 9.33
C ASP A 312 -7.74 -29.65 8.79
N ALA A 313 -7.78 -29.92 7.48
CA ALA A 313 -8.76 -30.81 6.87
C ALA A 313 -8.56 -32.28 7.28
N PRO A 314 -9.65 -33.04 7.47
CA PRO A 314 -9.57 -34.50 7.61
C PRO A 314 -8.87 -35.14 6.41
N ASP A 315 -8.12 -36.22 6.63
CA ASP A 315 -7.37 -36.91 5.57
C ASP A 315 -8.26 -37.27 4.35
N SER A 316 -9.52 -37.66 4.58
CA SER A 316 -10.48 -38.01 3.53
C SER A 316 -10.99 -36.82 2.70
N GLU A 317 -10.77 -35.59 3.15
CA GLU A 317 -11.24 -34.35 2.52
C GLU A 317 -10.08 -33.56 1.89
N ARG A 318 -8.82 -33.99 2.09
CA ARG A 318 -7.65 -33.32 1.51
C ARG A 318 -7.61 -33.51 -0.01
N PRO A 319 -7.31 -32.45 -0.78
CA PRO A 319 -6.93 -32.60 -2.18
C PRO A 319 -5.77 -33.57 -2.36
N ALA A 320 -5.70 -34.24 -3.53
CA ALA A 320 -4.59 -35.12 -3.83
C ALA A 320 -3.26 -34.36 -3.83
N ALA A 321 -2.22 -34.99 -3.28
CA ALA A 321 -0.86 -34.49 -3.30
C ALA A 321 0.08 -35.56 -3.86
N LEU A 322 1.04 -35.13 -4.67
CA LEU A 322 1.99 -35.99 -5.37
C LEU A 322 2.70 -37.01 -4.46
N PRO A 323 3.23 -36.64 -3.27
CA PRO A 323 3.91 -37.61 -2.41
C PRO A 323 2.96 -38.73 -1.96
N ALA A 324 1.74 -38.38 -1.53
CA ALA A 324 0.73 -39.37 -1.14
C ALA A 324 0.41 -40.33 -2.29
N VAL A 325 0.24 -39.82 -3.51
CA VAL A 325 -0.02 -40.64 -4.70
C VAL A 325 1.16 -41.56 -5.01
N LEU A 326 2.40 -41.06 -5.03
CA LEU A 326 3.57 -41.90 -5.29
C LEU A 326 3.74 -43.00 -4.22
N ARG A 327 3.45 -42.69 -2.96
CA ARG A 327 3.46 -43.67 -1.87
C ARG A 327 2.40 -44.76 -2.04
N GLU A 328 1.21 -44.41 -2.53
CA GLU A 328 0.18 -45.41 -2.90
C GLU A 328 0.67 -46.37 -4.00
N HIS A 329 1.59 -45.90 -4.86
CA HIS A 329 2.25 -46.69 -5.91
C HIS A 329 3.58 -47.32 -5.47
N GLY A 330 3.84 -47.38 -4.15
CA GLY A 330 4.97 -48.11 -3.57
C GLY A 330 6.30 -47.36 -3.53
N PHE A 331 6.29 -46.04 -3.76
CA PHE A 331 7.49 -45.21 -3.59
C PHE A 331 7.74 -44.92 -2.10
N THR A 332 9.00 -44.98 -1.70
CA THR A 332 9.44 -44.27 -0.50
C THR A 332 9.47 -42.77 -0.79
N THR A 333 8.98 -41.95 0.14
CA THR A 333 8.84 -40.49 -0.10
C THR A 333 9.59 -39.68 0.95
N THR A 334 10.57 -38.89 0.50
CA THR A 334 11.39 -38.04 1.38
C THR A 334 11.36 -36.58 0.95
N PHE A 335 11.12 -35.68 1.91
CA PHE A 335 11.41 -34.26 1.81
C PHE A 335 12.67 -33.92 2.60
N LEU A 336 13.63 -33.26 1.97
CA LEU A 336 14.89 -32.84 2.58
C LEU A 336 15.13 -31.35 2.29
N GLN A 337 15.33 -30.56 3.34
CA GLN A 337 15.60 -29.13 3.25
C GLN A 337 16.76 -28.72 4.16
N GLY A 338 17.56 -27.73 3.74
CA GLY A 338 18.63 -27.15 4.58
C GLY A 338 18.12 -26.44 5.84
N ALA A 339 16.91 -25.88 5.82
CA ALA A 339 16.37 -25.06 6.89
C ALA A 339 15.58 -25.81 7.97
N ASP A 340 15.28 -25.11 9.06
CA ASP A 340 14.38 -25.60 10.10
C ASP A 340 12.96 -25.82 9.55
N LEU A 341 12.44 -27.04 9.72
CA LEU A 341 11.14 -27.46 9.17
C LEU A 341 9.95 -26.79 9.84
N SER A 342 10.10 -26.26 11.06
CA SER A 342 9.02 -25.52 11.73
C SER A 342 8.72 -24.21 11.03
N TYR A 343 9.70 -23.65 10.30
CA TYR A 343 9.52 -22.43 9.52
C TYR A 343 8.52 -22.67 8.37
N MET A 344 7.46 -21.85 8.34
CA MET A 344 6.30 -22.01 7.45
C MET A 344 5.56 -23.36 7.60
N SER A 345 5.67 -24.00 8.77
CA SER A 345 4.92 -25.23 9.11
C SER A 345 5.15 -26.41 8.15
N LYS A 346 6.37 -26.55 7.62
CA LYS A 346 6.72 -27.66 6.71
C LYS A 346 6.77 -28.99 7.45
N ASP A 347 7.15 -28.98 8.72
CA ASP A 347 7.05 -30.09 9.67
C ASP A 347 5.64 -30.70 9.75
N ARG A 348 4.59 -29.89 9.53
CA ARG A 348 3.19 -30.35 9.50
C ARG A 348 2.65 -30.56 8.10
N PHE A 349 2.97 -29.68 7.16
CA PHE A 349 2.45 -29.77 5.79
C PHE A 349 3.04 -30.95 5.03
N MET A 350 4.35 -31.19 5.10
CA MET A 350 5.00 -32.24 4.31
C MET A 350 4.50 -33.65 4.66
N PRO A 351 4.35 -34.02 5.95
CA PRO A 351 3.70 -35.29 6.29
C PRO A 351 2.23 -35.35 5.85
N ALA A 352 1.49 -34.25 6.00
CA ALA A 352 0.09 -34.19 5.57
C ALA A 352 -0.07 -34.33 4.05
N ALA A 353 0.91 -33.89 3.27
CA ALA A 353 1.00 -34.06 1.82
C ALA A 353 1.44 -35.49 1.41
N GLY A 354 1.85 -36.32 2.37
CA GLY A 354 2.13 -37.73 2.17
C GLY A 354 3.61 -38.11 2.13
N PHE A 355 4.52 -37.21 2.51
CA PHE A 355 5.93 -37.58 2.72
C PHE A 355 6.08 -38.47 3.95
N GLU A 356 6.75 -39.61 3.80
CA GLU A 356 7.04 -40.55 4.90
C GLU A 356 8.20 -40.07 5.75
N THR A 357 9.21 -39.50 5.12
CA THR A 357 10.40 -38.97 5.78
C THR A 357 10.50 -37.47 5.50
N VAL A 358 10.68 -36.67 6.55
CA VAL A 358 10.84 -35.21 6.47
C VAL A 358 12.09 -34.85 7.26
N ILE A 359 13.07 -34.28 6.56
CA ILE A 359 14.43 -34.07 7.03
C ILE A 359 14.77 -32.58 6.93
N GLY A 360 15.18 -31.99 8.05
CA GLY A 360 15.56 -30.57 8.14
C GLY A 360 17.04 -30.36 8.43
N ARG A 361 17.35 -29.16 8.93
CA ARG A 361 18.70 -28.71 9.32
C ARG A 361 19.45 -29.72 10.21
N GLU A 362 18.75 -30.48 11.05
CA GLU A 362 19.35 -31.45 11.99
C GLU A 362 20.11 -32.61 11.33
N PHE A 363 19.90 -32.83 10.03
CA PHE A 363 20.56 -33.89 9.27
C PHE A 363 22.00 -33.55 8.87
N PHE A 364 22.31 -32.27 8.72
CA PHE A 364 23.60 -31.83 8.20
C PHE A 364 24.64 -31.80 9.31
N THR A 365 25.76 -32.48 9.06
CA THR A 365 26.82 -32.65 10.07
C THR A 365 27.94 -31.63 9.92
N TYR A 366 28.02 -30.96 8.77
CA TYR A 366 28.96 -29.88 8.50
C TYR A 366 28.37 -28.88 7.50
N GLN A 367 28.95 -27.68 7.49
CA GLN A 367 28.72 -26.60 6.52
C GLN A 367 30.04 -25.84 6.32
N TYR A 368 30.21 -25.22 5.15
CA TYR A 368 31.40 -24.43 4.80
C TYR A 368 31.21 -22.94 5.10
N VAL A 369 29.97 -22.45 5.03
CA VAL A 369 29.61 -21.08 5.37
C VAL A 369 28.69 -21.11 6.60
N GLU A 370 28.98 -20.28 7.61
CA GLU A 370 28.06 -20.08 8.72
C GLU A 370 26.84 -19.28 8.23
N PHE A 371 25.68 -19.94 8.21
CA PHE A 371 24.44 -19.34 7.72
C PHE A 371 23.27 -19.68 8.65
N GLU A 372 22.46 -18.67 8.99
CA GLU A 372 21.45 -18.78 10.05
C GLU A 372 20.35 -19.79 9.73
N TRP A 373 20.00 -19.90 8.45
CA TRP A 373 18.95 -20.79 8.00
C TRP A 373 19.36 -22.26 8.03
N GLY A 374 20.62 -22.59 7.74
CA GLY A 374 21.07 -23.96 7.57
C GLY A 374 22.40 -24.08 6.82
N PRO A 375 22.75 -25.28 6.32
CA PRO A 375 23.96 -25.47 5.54
C PRO A 375 23.91 -24.63 4.25
N ASP A 376 25.09 -24.23 3.79
CA ASP A 376 25.26 -23.67 2.45
C ASP A 376 24.98 -24.71 1.36
N ASP A 377 24.68 -24.26 0.13
CA ASP A 377 24.15 -25.13 -0.92
C ASP A 377 25.12 -26.25 -1.35
N ARG A 378 26.44 -26.05 -1.21
CA ARG A 378 27.43 -27.10 -1.44
C ARG A 378 27.32 -28.21 -0.39
N ALA A 379 27.39 -27.85 0.89
CA ALA A 379 27.25 -28.83 1.96
C ALA A 379 25.88 -29.53 1.90
N PHE A 380 24.83 -28.80 1.53
CA PHE A 380 23.49 -29.34 1.30
C PHE A 380 23.50 -30.46 0.25
N PHE A 381 24.08 -30.21 -0.93
CA PHE A 381 24.11 -31.19 -2.00
C PHE A 381 25.06 -32.38 -1.74
N GLU A 382 26.20 -32.16 -1.09
CA GLU A 382 27.11 -33.25 -0.67
C GLU A 382 26.36 -34.26 0.23
N HIS A 383 25.63 -33.78 1.24
CA HIS A 383 24.81 -34.64 2.10
C HIS A 383 23.60 -35.25 1.35
N ALA A 384 23.02 -34.54 0.38
CA ALA A 384 21.93 -35.08 -0.43
C ALA A 384 22.41 -36.26 -1.31
N ALA A 385 23.61 -36.19 -1.87
CA ALA A 385 24.22 -37.29 -2.62
C ALA A 385 24.45 -38.52 -1.73
N GLU A 386 24.97 -38.33 -0.52
CA GLU A 386 25.10 -39.40 0.48
C GLU A 386 23.75 -40.05 0.81
N TYR A 387 22.69 -39.24 0.97
CA TYR A 387 21.35 -39.74 1.22
C TYR A 387 20.81 -40.56 0.04
N ILE A 388 21.03 -40.12 -1.20
CA ILE A 388 20.64 -40.86 -2.41
C ILE A 388 21.32 -42.23 -2.45
N VAL A 389 22.60 -42.34 -2.07
CA VAL A 389 23.29 -43.64 -1.97
C VAL A 389 22.53 -44.57 -1.02
N SER A 390 22.09 -44.08 0.14
CA SER A 390 21.32 -44.88 1.10
C SER A 390 19.94 -45.31 0.58
N LEU A 391 19.27 -44.48 -0.23
CA LEU A 391 18.00 -44.84 -0.86
C LEU A 391 18.19 -45.98 -1.87
N ARG A 392 19.31 -46.02 -2.57
CA ARG A 392 19.60 -47.05 -3.58
C ARG A 392 19.96 -48.42 -3.01
N GLU A 393 20.22 -48.51 -1.70
CA GLU A 393 20.35 -49.81 -1.02
C GLU A 393 18.99 -50.51 -0.83
N GLN A 394 17.89 -49.77 -1.01
CA GLN A 394 16.54 -50.28 -0.86
C GLN A 394 15.97 -50.74 -2.22
N PRO A 395 15.18 -51.83 -2.26
CA PRO A 395 14.58 -52.32 -3.51
C PRO A 395 13.39 -51.48 -3.99
N GLU A 396 12.76 -50.70 -3.11
CA GLU A 396 11.64 -49.83 -3.42
C GLU A 396 12.07 -48.63 -4.29
N PRO A 397 11.24 -48.18 -5.25
CA PRO A 397 11.48 -46.90 -5.91
C PRO A 397 11.38 -45.76 -4.89
N TRP A 398 12.06 -44.65 -5.16
CA TRP A 398 12.07 -43.50 -4.25
C TRP A 398 11.70 -42.20 -4.95
N PHE A 399 11.04 -41.33 -4.19
CA PHE A 399 10.79 -39.94 -4.52
C PHE A 399 11.48 -39.06 -3.49
N LEU A 400 12.52 -38.35 -3.92
CA LEU A 400 13.26 -37.41 -3.09
C LEU A 400 13.01 -35.99 -3.57
N LYS A 401 12.50 -35.13 -2.70
CA LYS A 401 12.40 -33.70 -2.93
C LYS A 401 13.45 -32.96 -2.10
N LEU A 402 14.31 -32.22 -2.78
CA LEU A 402 15.31 -31.33 -2.20
C LEU A 402 14.82 -29.87 -2.26
N LEU A 403 15.12 -29.07 -1.24
CA LEU A 403 14.93 -27.62 -1.27
C LEU A 403 16.19 -26.92 -0.74
N THR A 404 16.86 -26.17 -1.60
CA THR A 404 18.03 -25.35 -1.26
C THR A 404 17.62 -24.16 -0.39
N VAL A 405 18.60 -23.46 0.19
CA VAL A 405 18.33 -22.25 1.00
C VAL A 405 19.46 -21.23 0.93
N GLY A 406 20.63 -21.56 0.38
CA GLY A 406 21.79 -20.67 0.38
C GLY A 406 21.57 -19.36 -0.38
N THR A 407 20.69 -19.34 -1.37
CA THR A 407 20.29 -18.11 -2.06
C THR A 407 19.20 -17.29 -1.35
N HIS A 408 18.68 -17.75 -0.20
CA HIS A 408 17.83 -16.95 0.65
C HIS A 408 18.67 -15.88 1.37
N HIS A 409 18.13 -14.68 1.59
CA HIS A 409 18.83 -13.63 2.31
C HIS A 409 19.21 -14.08 3.76
N PRO A 410 20.36 -13.65 4.31
CA PRO A 410 21.34 -12.69 3.78
C PRO A 410 22.33 -13.24 2.74
N TYR A 411 22.05 -14.38 2.10
CA TYR A 411 22.83 -15.03 1.04
C TYR A 411 24.09 -15.73 1.59
N ALA A 412 24.14 -17.05 1.44
CA ALA A 412 25.26 -17.89 1.83
C ALA A 412 26.26 -18.00 0.68
N ALA A 413 27.38 -17.28 0.80
CA ALA A 413 28.49 -17.38 -0.13
C ALA A 413 29.82 -17.28 0.64
N PRO A 414 30.85 -18.09 0.30
CA PRO A 414 32.19 -17.91 0.84
C PRO A 414 32.80 -16.57 0.42
N GLU A 415 33.78 -16.08 1.21
CA GLU A 415 34.47 -14.81 0.95
C GLU A 415 35.01 -14.69 -0.48
N GLU A 416 35.56 -15.78 -1.04
CA GLU A 416 36.11 -15.80 -2.40
C GLU A 416 35.07 -15.55 -3.50
N TYR A 417 33.78 -15.81 -3.24
CA TYR A 417 32.67 -15.47 -4.14
C TYR A 417 32.23 -14.03 -3.89
N LEU A 418 32.13 -13.62 -2.63
CA LEU A 418 31.76 -12.25 -2.24
C LEU A 418 32.74 -11.21 -2.81
N GLU A 419 34.03 -11.52 -2.87
CA GLU A 419 35.07 -10.67 -3.46
C GLU A 419 34.98 -10.61 -5.01
N ARG A 420 34.42 -11.63 -5.66
CA ARG A 420 34.39 -11.76 -7.13
C ARG A 420 33.18 -11.09 -7.77
N TYR A 421 32.05 -11.07 -7.07
CA TYR A 421 30.77 -10.63 -7.62
C TYR A 421 30.32 -9.30 -7.02
N SER A 422 29.52 -8.55 -7.77
CA SER A 422 29.10 -7.20 -7.39
C SER A 422 28.08 -7.13 -6.25
N SER A 423 27.47 -8.26 -5.87
CA SER A 423 26.57 -8.34 -4.72
C SER A 423 26.55 -9.73 -4.08
N PRO A 424 26.22 -9.85 -2.78
CA PRO A 424 26.10 -11.13 -2.08
C PRO A 424 25.08 -12.08 -2.73
N LYS A 425 23.99 -11.54 -3.29
CA LYS A 425 22.99 -12.31 -4.04
C LYS A 425 23.61 -13.01 -5.25
N ILE A 426 24.36 -12.27 -6.07
CA ILE A 426 25.00 -12.83 -7.27
C ILE A 426 26.08 -13.83 -6.86
N ALA A 427 26.83 -13.54 -5.80
CA ALA A 427 27.80 -14.46 -5.23
C ALA A 427 27.18 -15.79 -4.79
N ALA A 428 26.05 -15.76 -4.07
CA ALA A 428 25.35 -16.97 -3.65
C ALA A 428 24.71 -17.72 -4.82
N VAL A 429 24.20 -17.02 -5.84
CA VAL A 429 23.71 -17.67 -7.07
C VAL A 429 24.84 -18.39 -7.80
N ALA A 430 26.01 -17.78 -7.92
CA ALA A 430 27.17 -18.43 -8.54
C ALA A 430 27.67 -19.61 -7.70
N TYR A 431 27.66 -19.49 -6.37
CA TYR A 431 28.02 -20.58 -5.46
C TYR A 431 27.03 -21.76 -5.54
N LEU A 432 25.73 -21.46 -5.63
CA LEU A 432 24.68 -22.45 -5.90
C LEU A 432 24.89 -23.13 -7.26
N ASP A 433 25.27 -22.39 -8.29
CA ASP A 433 25.51 -22.93 -9.63
C ASP A 433 26.64 -23.97 -9.64
N ASP A 434 27.79 -23.62 -9.06
CA ASP A 434 28.93 -24.53 -8.93
C ASP A 434 28.55 -25.78 -8.09
N ALA A 435 27.79 -25.59 -7.00
CA ALA A 435 27.31 -26.68 -6.16
C ALA A 435 26.32 -27.61 -6.89
N LEU A 436 25.40 -27.05 -7.68
CA LEU A 436 24.44 -27.81 -8.48
C LEU A 436 25.14 -28.62 -9.59
N GLY A 437 26.11 -28.02 -10.28
CA GLY A 437 26.93 -28.71 -11.27
C GLY A 437 27.66 -29.90 -10.68
N ALA A 438 28.35 -29.70 -9.56
CA ALA A 438 29.06 -30.76 -8.84
C ALA A 438 28.13 -31.88 -8.38
N PHE A 439 26.94 -31.54 -7.86
CA PHE A 439 25.93 -32.50 -7.45
C PHE A 439 25.45 -33.39 -8.59
N ILE A 440 25.10 -32.78 -9.74
CA ILE A 440 24.62 -33.52 -10.90
C ILE A 440 25.73 -34.45 -11.45
N ASP A 441 26.97 -33.97 -11.54
CA ASP A 441 28.11 -34.77 -11.98
C ASP A 441 28.38 -35.96 -11.02
N GLU A 442 28.24 -35.74 -9.71
CA GLU A 442 28.41 -36.81 -8.71
C GLU A 442 27.34 -37.89 -8.83
N ILE A 443 26.06 -37.52 -8.87
CA ILE A 443 24.98 -38.51 -8.99
C ILE A 443 24.99 -39.20 -10.36
N GLU A 444 25.48 -38.54 -11.41
CA GLU A 444 25.75 -39.18 -12.71
C GLU A 444 26.86 -40.22 -12.60
N ALA A 445 28.00 -39.89 -11.98
CA ALA A 445 29.10 -40.82 -11.80
C ALA A 445 28.71 -42.06 -10.97
N LEU A 446 27.76 -41.88 -10.05
CA LEU A 446 27.15 -42.97 -9.28
C LEU A 446 26.14 -43.80 -10.10
N GLY A 447 25.75 -43.37 -11.30
CA GLY A 447 24.73 -44.02 -12.13
C GLY A 447 23.31 -43.84 -11.60
N VAL A 448 23.04 -42.73 -10.90
CA VAL A 448 21.69 -42.38 -10.40
C VAL A 448 20.81 -41.92 -11.57
N LEU A 449 21.39 -41.16 -12.51
CA LEU A 449 20.65 -40.61 -13.66
C LEU A 449 20.14 -41.69 -14.62
N ASP A 450 20.71 -42.90 -14.58
CA ASP A 450 20.34 -44.03 -15.46
C ASP A 450 18.90 -44.54 -15.24
N ASP A 451 18.35 -44.38 -14.03
CA ASP A 451 17.01 -44.85 -13.67
C ASP A 451 16.15 -43.83 -12.90
N THR A 452 16.52 -42.55 -12.96
CA THR A 452 15.87 -41.45 -12.23
C THR A 452 15.36 -40.36 -13.16
N LEU A 453 14.09 -39.97 -13.01
CA LEU A 453 13.58 -38.69 -13.53
C LEU A 453 14.05 -37.56 -12.61
N VAL A 454 14.82 -36.61 -13.13
CA VAL A 454 15.22 -35.42 -12.38
C VAL A 454 14.43 -34.21 -12.87
N VAL A 455 13.74 -33.53 -11.97
CA VAL A 455 13.05 -32.26 -12.22
C VAL A 455 13.73 -31.19 -11.38
N ILE A 456 14.39 -30.24 -12.03
CA ILE A 456 14.97 -29.07 -11.37
C ILE A 456 13.98 -27.92 -11.58
N VAL A 457 13.49 -27.33 -10.49
CA VAL A 457 12.45 -26.31 -10.51
C VAL A 457 12.76 -25.21 -9.49
N SER A 458 12.24 -24.00 -9.67
CA SER A 458 12.26 -22.99 -8.59
C SER A 458 10.96 -22.97 -7.80
N ASP A 459 11.03 -22.62 -6.53
CA ASP A 459 9.85 -22.40 -5.68
C ASP A 459 9.21 -21.02 -5.91
N GLU A 460 10.05 -20.02 -6.14
CA GLU A 460 9.72 -18.64 -6.45
C GLU A 460 10.71 -18.02 -7.45
N SER A 461 10.77 -16.69 -7.50
CA SER A 461 11.67 -15.96 -8.38
C SER A 461 12.28 -14.76 -7.66
N HIS A 462 13.60 -14.65 -7.74
CA HIS A 462 14.41 -13.51 -7.32
C HIS A 462 14.14 -12.22 -8.10
N GLY A 463 13.30 -12.29 -9.13
CA GLY A 463 13.02 -11.20 -10.04
C GLY A 463 14.04 -11.09 -11.18
N VAL A 464 13.56 -10.55 -12.29
CA VAL A 464 14.36 -10.19 -13.47
C VAL A 464 14.23 -8.68 -13.63
N GLY A 465 15.30 -7.94 -13.32
CA GLY A 465 15.31 -6.47 -13.44
C GLY A 465 14.94 -6.01 -14.85
N GLY A 466 14.14 -4.94 -14.96
CA GLY A 466 13.65 -4.41 -16.24
C GLY A 466 12.50 -5.20 -16.87
N HIS A 467 12.15 -6.38 -16.35
CA HIS A 467 11.07 -7.21 -16.89
C HIS A 467 9.79 -7.09 -16.02
N PRO A 468 8.64 -6.65 -16.57
CA PRO A 468 7.44 -6.34 -15.77
C PRO A 468 6.86 -7.54 -15.00
N PHE A 469 7.08 -8.75 -15.52
CA PHE A 469 6.65 -10.00 -14.89
C PHE A 469 7.80 -10.84 -14.31
N GLY A 470 9.02 -10.27 -14.24
CA GLY A 470 10.22 -10.98 -13.84
C GLY A 470 10.11 -11.65 -12.46
N GLY A 471 9.40 -11.02 -11.52
CA GLY A 471 9.14 -11.56 -10.19
C GLY A 471 8.19 -12.77 -10.13
N TYR A 472 7.75 -13.32 -11.28
CA TYR A 472 6.99 -14.57 -11.36
C TYR A 472 7.61 -15.57 -12.32
N TRP A 473 8.75 -15.22 -12.91
CA TRP A 473 9.48 -16.06 -13.85
C TRP A 473 10.27 -17.09 -13.06
N GLY A 474 9.73 -18.30 -12.96
CA GLY A 474 10.40 -19.43 -12.32
C GLY A 474 11.33 -20.15 -13.28
N SER A 475 11.99 -21.19 -12.80
CA SER A 475 12.83 -22.08 -13.61
C SER A 475 12.25 -23.49 -13.65
N THR A 476 12.34 -24.18 -14.79
CA THR A 476 12.03 -25.62 -14.88
C THR A 476 12.88 -26.30 -15.95
N VAL A 477 13.65 -27.30 -15.52
CA VAL A 477 14.46 -28.18 -16.37
C VAL A 477 14.14 -29.63 -15.99
N VAL A 478 13.87 -30.47 -16.99
CA VAL A 478 13.57 -31.90 -16.79
C VAL A 478 14.63 -32.75 -17.47
N LEU A 479 15.31 -33.59 -16.70
CA LEU A 479 16.25 -34.60 -17.20
C LEU A 479 15.57 -35.96 -17.09
N THR A 480 15.40 -36.65 -18.22
CA THR A 480 15.01 -38.06 -18.23
C THR A 480 16.24 -38.92 -18.54
N PRO A 481 16.28 -40.20 -18.13
CA PRO A 481 17.37 -41.11 -18.49
C PRO A 481 17.61 -41.23 -20.00
N GLU A 482 16.57 -41.02 -20.81
CA GLU A 482 16.61 -41.09 -22.27
C GLU A 482 16.97 -39.75 -22.93
N SER A 483 17.16 -38.69 -22.14
CA SER A 483 17.48 -37.37 -22.68
C SER A 483 18.95 -37.36 -23.15
N ASP A 484 19.16 -37.33 -24.45
CA ASP A 484 20.48 -37.37 -25.12
C ASP A 484 20.92 -36.00 -25.68
N HIS A 485 19.99 -35.06 -25.80
CA HIS A 485 20.22 -33.67 -26.17
C HIS A 485 19.12 -32.76 -25.61
N GLY A 486 19.49 -31.52 -25.32
CA GLY A 486 18.60 -30.49 -24.81
C GLY A 486 17.51 -30.10 -25.81
N ARG A 487 16.34 -29.79 -25.29
CA ARG A 487 15.19 -29.29 -26.06
C ARG A 487 14.54 -28.15 -25.31
N MET A 488 14.14 -27.12 -26.05
CA MET A 488 13.32 -26.03 -25.50
C MET A 488 11.84 -26.37 -25.65
N HIS A 489 11.08 -26.15 -24.59
CA HIS A 489 9.63 -26.12 -24.61
C HIS A 489 9.15 -24.66 -24.63
N ASP A 490 8.36 -24.34 -25.66
CA ASP A 490 7.84 -23.00 -25.97
C ASP A 490 6.47 -22.71 -25.34
N GLY A 491 5.72 -23.74 -24.96
CA GLY A 491 4.47 -23.59 -24.19
C GLY A 491 4.67 -22.98 -22.79
N VAL A 492 3.57 -22.48 -22.22
CA VAL A 492 3.54 -21.84 -20.88
C VAL A 492 3.22 -22.88 -19.80
N PHE A 493 4.08 -23.00 -18.79
CA PHE A 493 3.89 -23.91 -17.66
C PHE A 493 4.17 -23.23 -16.33
N GLY A 494 3.69 -23.82 -15.25
CA GLY A 494 3.91 -23.32 -13.90
C GLY A 494 3.99 -24.46 -12.90
N LEU A 495 4.18 -24.13 -11.63
CA LEU A 495 4.36 -25.13 -10.58
C LEU A 495 3.17 -26.09 -10.45
N VAL A 496 1.96 -25.67 -10.79
CA VAL A 496 0.76 -26.53 -10.86
C VAL A 496 0.89 -27.73 -11.82
N ASP A 497 1.86 -27.69 -12.74
CA ASP A 497 2.09 -28.70 -13.77
C ASP A 497 3.07 -29.81 -13.33
N VAL A 498 3.79 -29.60 -12.21
CA VAL A 498 4.82 -30.52 -11.73
C VAL A 498 4.26 -31.92 -11.39
N PRO A 499 3.16 -32.07 -10.62
CA PRO A 499 2.62 -33.40 -10.32
C PRO A 499 2.22 -34.18 -11.56
N ARG A 500 1.53 -33.52 -12.49
CA ARG A 500 1.05 -34.17 -13.70
C ARG A 500 2.21 -34.58 -14.61
N THR A 501 3.24 -33.75 -14.73
CA THR A 501 4.47 -34.09 -15.46
C THR A 501 5.09 -35.38 -14.95
N ILE A 502 5.28 -35.50 -13.63
CA ILE A 502 5.91 -36.67 -13.02
C ILE A 502 5.05 -37.92 -13.20
N LEU A 503 3.74 -37.83 -12.94
CA LEU A 503 2.82 -38.97 -13.07
C LEU A 503 2.66 -39.44 -14.53
N ASP A 504 2.65 -38.50 -15.47
CA ASP A 504 2.57 -38.77 -16.91
C ASP A 504 3.82 -39.48 -17.41
N TYR A 505 5.01 -39.02 -17.00
CA TYR A 505 6.25 -39.73 -17.28
C TYR A 505 6.27 -41.12 -16.65
N LEU A 506 5.78 -41.24 -15.40
CA LEU A 506 5.69 -42.50 -14.68
C LEU A 506 4.64 -43.48 -15.27
N ARG A 507 3.85 -43.06 -16.25
CA ARG A 507 2.75 -43.83 -16.87
C ARG A 507 1.66 -44.22 -15.85
N PHE A 508 1.44 -43.37 -14.85
CA PHE A 508 0.33 -43.49 -13.90
C PHE A 508 -0.92 -42.81 -14.49
N ASP A 509 -1.36 -43.31 -15.64
CA ASP A 509 -2.41 -42.71 -16.48
C ASP A 509 -3.79 -42.59 -15.79
N ASP A 510 -4.02 -43.38 -14.75
CA ASP A 510 -5.25 -43.31 -13.94
C ASP A 510 -5.17 -42.28 -12.82
N GLU A 511 -3.96 -41.82 -12.45
CA GLU A 511 -3.73 -40.82 -11.39
C GLU A 511 -3.65 -39.41 -11.93
N VAL A 512 -3.20 -39.22 -13.17
CA VAL A 512 -3.06 -37.89 -13.79
C VAL A 512 -4.37 -37.10 -13.82
N VAL A 513 -5.53 -37.77 -13.76
CA VAL A 513 -6.86 -37.12 -13.71
C VAL A 513 -7.15 -36.43 -12.38
N ARG A 514 -6.39 -36.75 -11.31
CA ARG A 514 -6.51 -36.08 -10.01
C ARG A 514 -5.84 -34.70 -9.98
N PHE A 515 -5.02 -34.38 -10.98
CA PHE A 515 -4.23 -33.15 -11.04
C PHE A 515 -4.61 -32.32 -12.27
N PRO A 516 -5.02 -31.05 -12.11
CA PRO A 516 -5.58 -30.25 -13.21
C PRO A 516 -4.53 -29.62 -14.15
N GLY A 517 -3.24 -29.66 -13.80
CA GLY A 517 -2.14 -29.10 -14.59
C GLY A 517 -1.92 -29.77 -15.96
N ARG A 518 -0.85 -29.44 -16.67
CA ARG A 518 -0.37 -30.07 -17.91
C ARG A 518 0.97 -30.79 -17.67
N SER A 519 1.34 -31.73 -18.53
CA SER A 519 2.67 -32.34 -18.48
C SER A 519 3.61 -31.54 -19.36
N VAL A 520 4.72 -31.03 -18.82
CA VAL A 520 5.72 -30.31 -19.64
C VAL A 520 6.36 -31.21 -20.69
N LEU A 521 6.26 -32.53 -20.53
CA LEU A 521 6.80 -33.53 -21.45
C LEU A 521 5.91 -33.78 -22.67
N ARG A 522 4.85 -32.98 -22.87
CA ARG A 522 3.91 -33.09 -23.99
C ARG A 522 3.69 -31.75 -24.65
N ARG A 523 3.33 -31.77 -25.93
CA ARG A 523 2.93 -30.59 -26.70
C ARG A 523 1.41 -30.49 -26.74
N TYR A 524 0.91 -29.27 -26.72
CA TYR A 524 -0.52 -28.97 -26.69
C TYR A 524 -0.86 -27.99 -27.81
N ASP A 525 -1.91 -28.30 -28.57
CA ASP A 525 -2.43 -27.43 -29.64
C ASP A 525 -3.50 -26.45 -29.10
N THR A 526 -3.80 -26.50 -27.80
CA THR A 526 -4.83 -25.70 -27.15
C THR A 526 -4.22 -24.71 -26.17
N ASP A 527 -4.57 -23.43 -26.32
CA ASP A 527 -4.16 -22.39 -25.40
C ASP A 527 -4.64 -22.69 -23.97
N ARG A 528 -3.83 -22.30 -22.98
CA ARG A 528 -4.26 -22.21 -21.58
C ARG A 528 -4.22 -20.79 -21.05
N THR A 529 -4.97 -20.62 -19.96
CA THR A 529 -4.81 -19.49 -19.07
C THR A 529 -3.85 -19.87 -17.93
N MET A 530 -2.96 -18.95 -17.59
CA MET A 530 -2.03 -19.07 -16.47
C MET A 530 -2.27 -17.94 -15.47
N HIS A 531 -2.35 -18.28 -14.19
CA HIS A 531 -2.57 -17.31 -13.12
C HIS A 531 -1.33 -17.12 -12.25
N PHE A 532 -0.94 -15.88 -12.00
CA PHE A 532 0.17 -15.53 -11.10
C PHE A 532 0.00 -14.12 -10.55
N GLY A 533 0.22 -13.94 -9.25
CA GLY A 533 -0.09 -12.66 -8.59
C GLY A 533 -1.51 -12.18 -8.93
N ARG A 534 -1.64 -10.97 -9.48
CA ARG A 534 -2.94 -10.42 -9.95
C ARG A 534 -3.14 -10.58 -11.46
N PHE A 535 -2.25 -11.31 -12.13
CA PHE A 535 -2.19 -11.42 -13.57
C PHE A 535 -2.86 -12.71 -14.05
N ILE A 536 -3.51 -12.57 -15.20
CA ILE A 536 -4.07 -13.66 -15.98
C ILE A 536 -3.39 -13.62 -17.33
N ALA A 537 -2.48 -14.54 -17.59
CA ALA A 537 -1.82 -14.66 -18.88
C ALA A 537 -2.51 -15.69 -19.77
N LEU A 538 -2.58 -15.36 -21.05
CA LEU A 538 -2.85 -16.30 -22.12
C LEU A 538 -1.52 -16.74 -22.75
N GLU A 539 -1.51 -17.96 -23.26
CA GLU A 539 -0.36 -18.53 -23.98
C GLU A 539 0.04 -17.70 -25.21
N SER A 540 -0.90 -16.94 -25.78
CA SER A 540 -0.66 -15.96 -26.86
C SER A 540 0.14 -14.71 -26.45
N GLY A 541 0.68 -14.66 -25.23
CA GLY A 541 1.44 -13.50 -24.72
C GLY A 541 0.59 -12.28 -24.33
N ARG A 542 -0.74 -12.43 -24.25
CA ARG A 542 -1.64 -11.40 -23.70
C ARG A 542 -1.86 -11.61 -22.22
N ILE A 543 -1.65 -10.58 -21.41
CA ILE A 543 -1.71 -10.64 -19.95
C ILE A 543 -2.70 -9.58 -19.46
N TYR A 544 -3.66 -10.00 -18.64
CA TYR A 544 -4.69 -9.14 -18.07
C TYR A 544 -4.42 -8.89 -16.59
N GLN A 545 -4.59 -7.65 -16.16
CA GLN A 545 -4.52 -7.24 -14.77
C GLN A 545 -5.77 -6.45 -14.41
N PRO A 546 -6.70 -7.03 -13.64
CA PRO A 546 -7.84 -6.28 -13.11
C PRO A 546 -7.35 -5.23 -12.12
N ILE A 547 -7.55 -3.95 -12.44
CA ILE A 547 -7.17 -2.82 -11.58
C ILE A 547 -8.35 -2.45 -10.68
N SER A 548 -9.51 -2.18 -11.28
CA SER A 548 -10.73 -1.80 -10.57
C SER A 548 -11.95 -2.61 -11.04
N ARG A 549 -13.16 -2.24 -10.60
CA ARG A 549 -14.40 -2.90 -11.07
C ARG A 549 -14.70 -2.59 -12.53
N SER A 550 -14.15 -1.51 -13.09
CA SER A 550 -14.42 -1.03 -14.44
C SER A 550 -13.17 -0.91 -15.31
N ARG A 551 -11.99 -1.24 -14.78
CA ARG A 551 -10.71 -1.10 -15.46
C ARG A 551 -9.88 -2.37 -15.41
N VAL A 552 -9.42 -2.81 -16.58
CA VAL A 552 -8.48 -3.93 -16.76
C VAL A 552 -7.34 -3.46 -17.63
N GLU A 553 -6.11 -3.58 -17.14
CA GLU A 553 -4.91 -3.36 -17.96
C GLU A 553 -4.62 -4.63 -18.76
N VAL A 554 -4.20 -4.45 -20.01
CA VAL A 554 -3.85 -5.52 -20.93
C VAL A 554 -2.46 -5.26 -21.47
N PHE A 555 -1.56 -6.20 -21.21
CA PHE A 555 -0.20 -6.22 -21.73
C PHE A 555 -0.14 -7.20 -22.90
N THR A 556 0.30 -6.75 -24.07
CA THR A 556 0.44 -7.58 -25.26
C THR A 556 1.91 -7.73 -25.56
N SER A 557 2.42 -8.96 -25.55
CA SER A 557 3.85 -9.20 -25.74
C SER A 557 4.30 -8.97 -27.18
N SER A 558 5.52 -8.45 -27.33
CA SER A 558 6.15 -8.17 -28.63
C SER A 558 6.44 -9.42 -29.46
N THR A 559 6.63 -10.57 -28.82
CA THR A 559 7.00 -11.84 -29.46
C THR A 559 5.86 -12.86 -29.49
N GLY A 560 4.71 -12.56 -28.87
CA GLY A 560 3.62 -13.52 -28.66
C GLY A 560 3.89 -14.54 -27.54
N ALA A 561 5.02 -14.43 -26.82
CA ALA A 561 5.37 -15.29 -25.70
C ALA A 561 5.02 -14.65 -24.35
N LEU A 562 4.90 -15.46 -23.27
CA LEU A 562 4.55 -14.95 -21.94
C LEU A 562 5.63 -14.02 -21.38
N PHE A 563 6.89 -14.45 -21.38
CA PHE A 563 8.04 -13.64 -20.97
C PHE A 563 8.75 -13.15 -22.24
N ALA A 564 8.64 -11.87 -22.52
CA ALA A 564 9.08 -11.24 -23.77
C ALA A 564 9.88 -9.97 -23.47
N PRO A 565 10.73 -9.50 -24.41
CA PRO A 565 11.59 -8.35 -24.17
C PRO A 565 10.83 -7.04 -23.94
N SER A 566 9.60 -6.93 -24.46
CA SER A 566 8.75 -5.76 -24.27
C SER A 566 7.26 -6.09 -24.43
N TYR A 567 6.41 -5.22 -23.89
CA TYR A 567 4.95 -5.34 -23.93
C TYR A 567 4.33 -4.00 -24.30
N GLU A 568 3.31 -4.03 -25.15
CA GLU A 568 2.40 -2.92 -25.36
C GLU A 568 1.32 -2.96 -24.27
N LYS A 569 1.21 -1.89 -23.49
CA LYS A 569 0.20 -1.75 -22.42
C LYS A 569 -0.99 -0.94 -22.93
N THR A 570 -2.19 -1.48 -22.73
CA THR A 570 -3.46 -0.84 -23.07
C THR A 570 -4.44 -0.97 -21.90
N SER A 571 -5.41 -0.05 -21.80
CA SER A 571 -6.41 -0.07 -20.74
C SER A 571 -7.80 -0.24 -21.31
N ILE A 572 -8.55 -1.21 -20.79
CA ILE A 572 -9.97 -1.42 -21.11
C ILE A 572 -10.79 -0.85 -19.94
N THR A 573 -11.60 0.17 -20.23
CA THR A 573 -12.38 0.93 -19.24
C THR A 573 -13.89 0.88 -19.54
N GLY A 574 -14.72 1.54 -18.71
CA GLY A 574 -16.16 1.68 -18.97
C GLY A 574 -16.96 0.39 -18.78
N ASP A 575 -18.01 0.20 -19.58
CA ASP A 575 -18.86 -1.00 -19.52
C ASP A 575 -18.12 -2.27 -19.94
N GLU A 576 -17.26 -2.18 -20.96
CA GLU A 576 -16.43 -3.28 -21.41
C GLU A 576 -15.42 -3.71 -20.33
N GLY A 577 -14.77 -2.73 -19.69
CA GLY A 577 -13.89 -3.01 -18.54
C GLY A 577 -14.65 -3.58 -17.34
N ARG A 578 -15.92 -3.17 -17.11
CA ARG A 578 -16.78 -3.77 -16.08
C ARG A 578 -17.10 -5.24 -16.36
N GLU A 579 -17.49 -5.54 -17.59
CA GLU A 579 -17.80 -6.91 -18.00
C GLU A 579 -16.57 -7.81 -17.91
N LEU A 580 -15.44 -7.34 -18.45
CA LEU A 580 -14.18 -8.07 -18.42
C LEU A 580 -13.65 -8.25 -16.99
N SER A 581 -13.63 -7.19 -16.17
CA SER A 581 -13.21 -7.27 -14.76
C SER A 581 -14.08 -8.25 -13.97
N ARG A 582 -15.40 -8.24 -14.19
CA ARG A 582 -16.32 -9.20 -13.59
C ARG A 582 -15.99 -10.63 -14.05
N GLU A 583 -15.82 -10.86 -15.35
CA GLU A 583 -15.49 -12.18 -15.89
C GLU A 583 -14.17 -12.74 -15.31
N LEU A 584 -13.13 -11.91 -15.27
CA LEU A 584 -11.82 -12.25 -14.72
C LEU A 584 -11.88 -12.50 -13.21
N THR A 585 -12.62 -11.67 -12.47
CA THR A 585 -12.83 -11.85 -11.02
C THR A 585 -13.63 -13.13 -10.72
N GLU A 586 -14.67 -13.42 -11.51
CA GLU A 586 -15.40 -14.67 -11.40
C GLU A 586 -14.52 -15.89 -11.71
N LYS A 587 -13.61 -15.79 -12.70
CA LYS A 587 -12.60 -16.83 -12.97
C LYS A 587 -11.66 -17.04 -11.77
N PHE A 588 -11.18 -15.98 -11.13
CA PHE A 588 -10.37 -16.09 -9.90
C PHE A 588 -11.13 -16.73 -8.73
N ASN A 589 -12.39 -16.35 -8.54
CA ASN A 589 -13.25 -16.88 -7.48
C ASN A 589 -13.58 -18.36 -7.70
N ARG A 590 -13.93 -18.76 -8.94
CA ARG A 590 -14.19 -20.17 -9.29
C ARG A 590 -12.97 -21.07 -9.12
N ALA A 591 -11.77 -20.53 -9.31
CA ALA A 591 -10.52 -21.24 -9.08
C ALA A 591 -10.05 -21.20 -7.59
N GLY A 592 -10.83 -20.59 -6.69
CA GLY A 592 -10.48 -20.49 -5.26
C GLY A 592 -9.18 -19.71 -5.00
N LEU A 593 -8.79 -18.83 -5.91
CA LEU A 593 -7.53 -18.08 -5.90
C LEU A 593 -7.60 -16.85 -4.99
N ILE A 594 -8.82 -16.33 -4.81
CA ILE A 594 -9.18 -15.18 -3.98
C ILE A 594 -10.36 -15.62 -3.10
N PRO A 595 -10.25 -15.59 -1.76
CA PRO A 595 -11.38 -15.86 -0.88
C PRO A 595 -12.46 -14.79 -1.12
N GLY A 596 -13.72 -15.20 -1.32
CA GLY A 596 -14.85 -14.30 -1.56
C GLY A 596 -15.02 -13.22 -0.49
N VAL A 597 -14.32 -12.11 -0.64
CA VAL A 597 -14.50 -10.83 0.04
C VAL A 597 -13.99 -9.76 -0.92
N GLU A 598 -14.92 -9.00 -1.49
CA GLU A 598 -14.61 -7.66 -1.98
C GLU A 598 -14.03 -6.85 -0.81
N ARG A 599 -12.70 -6.62 -0.82
CA ARG A 599 -11.94 -5.51 -0.20
C ARG A 599 -10.57 -5.99 0.31
N ALA A 600 -9.58 -5.97 -0.59
CA ALA A 600 -8.17 -5.73 -0.31
C ALA A 600 -7.45 -5.67 -1.69
N ARG A 601 -7.50 -4.50 -2.35
CA ARG A 601 -7.10 -4.32 -3.75
C ARG A 601 -5.74 -3.62 -3.92
N ASP A 602 -4.75 -3.88 -3.09
CA ASP A 602 -3.47 -3.19 -3.21
C ASP A 602 -2.37 -4.15 -3.64
N LEU A 603 -1.62 -3.76 -4.68
CA LEU A 603 -0.20 -4.02 -4.98
C LEU A 603 0.04 -4.23 -6.49
N THR A 604 0.84 -3.35 -7.12
CA THR A 604 1.94 -3.60 -8.10
C THR A 604 2.21 -2.42 -9.06
N GLY A 605 3.50 -2.16 -9.33
CA GLY A 605 4.03 -1.47 -10.52
C GLY A 605 5.42 -2.04 -10.92
N PRO A 606 5.85 -1.95 -12.20
CA PRO A 606 7.11 -2.50 -12.71
C PRO A 606 8.31 -1.54 -12.50
N PHE A 607 9.53 -2.08 -12.58
CA PHE A 607 10.80 -1.38 -12.39
C PHE A 607 11.69 -1.44 -13.63
N GLU A 608 12.38 -0.34 -13.94
CA GLU A 608 13.56 -0.32 -14.80
C GLU A 608 14.86 -0.38 -13.96
N ALA A 609 15.82 -1.19 -14.43
CA ALA A 609 17.16 -1.28 -13.86
C ALA A 609 18.01 -0.05 -14.24
N PRO A 610 19.05 0.31 -13.47
CA PRO A 610 19.78 1.55 -13.68
C PRO A 610 20.52 1.57 -15.03
N SER A 611 20.47 2.73 -15.69
CA SER A 611 21.45 3.06 -16.73
C SER A 611 22.86 3.13 -16.14
N ALA A 612 23.90 3.07 -16.97
CA ALA A 612 25.32 3.12 -16.56
C ALA A 612 25.75 4.37 -15.74
N GLU A 613 24.80 5.25 -15.38
CA GLU A 613 24.98 6.54 -14.72
C GLU A 613 24.33 6.62 -13.31
N ASN A 614 24.12 5.50 -12.60
CA ASN A 614 23.57 5.52 -11.22
C ASN A 614 22.19 6.22 -11.11
N ARG A 615 21.33 6.05 -12.13
CA ARG A 615 19.98 6.63 -12.19
C ARG A 615 18.92 5.55 -12.41
N TRP A 616 17.89 5.56 -11.58
CA TRP A 616 16.67 4.76 -11.67
C TRP A 616 15.49 5.63 -12.08
N THR A 617 14.91 5.36 -13.24
CA THR A 617 13.62 5.93 -13.63
C THR A 617 12.53 4.99 -13.17
N LEU A 618 11.67 5.44 -12.24
CA LEU A 618 10.58 4.62 -11.68
C LEU A 618 9.31 4.73 -12.51
N LEU A 619 9.03 5.92 -13.06
CA LEU A 619 7.98 6.19 -14.03
C LEU A 619 8.39 7.36 -14.94
N GLU A 620 8.04 7.26 -16.22
CA GLU A 620 8.16 8.36 -17.18
C GLU A 620 6.85 8.46 -17.97
N ARG A 621 6.13 9.59 -17.83
CA ARG A 621 4.86 9.90 -18.50
C ARG A 621 3.82 8.77 -18.47
N ASP A 622 3.28 8.50 -17.28
CA ASP A 622 2.19 7.54 -17.07
C ASP A 622 0.95 8.20 -16.45
N THR A 623 -0.24 7.86 -16.92
CA THR A 623 -1.51 8.40 -16.40
C THR A 623 -2.30 7.34 -15.64
N PHE A 624 -2.71 7.70 -14.42
CA PHE A 624 -3.42 6.86 -13.47
C PHE A 624 -4.81 7.43 -13.21
N THR A 625 -5.83 6.59 -13.14
CA THR A 625 -7.19 7.03 -12.79
C THR A 625 -7.50 6.49 -11.40
N ILE A 626 -7.90 7.38 -10.49
CA ILE A 626 -8.17 7.10 -9.09
C ILE A 626 -9.67 7.21 -8.87
N ASP A 627 -10.30 6.11 -8.49
CA ASP A 627 -11.73 6.06 -8.20
C ASP A 627 -12.08 6.85 -6.91
N PRO A 628 -13.33 7.32 -6.74
CA PRO A 628 -13.78 8.06 -5.56
C PRO A 628 -13.51 7.32 -4.24
N ASP A 629 -13.09 8.05 -3.20
CA ASP A 629 -12.75 7.53 -1.87
C ASP A 629 -11.66 6.42 -1.84
N GLU A 630 -10.96 6.19 -2.95
CA GLU A 630 -9.87 5.20 -3.04
C GLU A 630 -8.49 5.86 -2.99
N THR A 631 -7.51 5.08 -2.51
CA THR A 631 -6.09 5.42 -2.62
C THR A 631 -5.54 4.72 -3.85
N GLY A 632 -5.17 5.49 -4.86
CA GLY A 632 -4.42 5.01 -6.02
C GLY A 632 -2.93 4.96 -5.70
N VAL A 633 -2.33 3.77 -5.76
CA VAL A 633 -0.88 3.64 -5.73
C VAL A 633 -0.35 4.00 -7.12
N LEU A 634 0.41 5.09 -7.22
CA LEU A 634 0.93 5.59 -8.49
C LEU A 634 2.23 4.89 -8.87
N SER A 635 3.13 4.70 -7.91
CA SER A 635 4.38 3.97 -8.13
C SER A 635 4.89 3.34 -6.84
N THR A 636 5.53 2.17 -6.97
CA THR A 636 6.26 1.56 -5.86
C THR A 636 7.62 1.12 -6.34
N ALA A 637 8.67 1.81 -5.89
CA ALA A 637 9.98 1.21 -5.86
C ALA A 637 10.08 0.26 -4.65
N GLN A 638 10.53 -0.96 -4.88
CA GLN A 638 10.87 -2.05 -3.97
C GLN A 638 12.26 -2.63 -4.33
N TYR A 639 13.08 -2.91 -3.32
CA TYR A 639 14.35 -3.63 -3.48
C TYR A 639 15.48 -2.89 -4.24
N LEU A 640 15.51 -1.56 -4.19
CA LEU A 640 16.69 -0.81 -4.62
C LEU A 640 17.83 -0.99 -3.61
N GLU A 641 19.08 -1.00 -4.07
CA GLU A 641 20.25 -0.86 -3.21
C GLU A 641 20.90 0.48 -3.52
N LEU A 642 20.91 1.40 -2.55
CA LEU A 642 21.56 2.70 -2.71
C LEU A 642 22.96 2.63 -2.06
N PRO A 643 24.04 3.03 -2.76
CA PRO A 643 25.39 2.94 -2.23
C PRO A 643 25.56 3.79 -0.96
N ALA A 644 26.51 3.39 -0.10
CA ALA A 644 26.96 4.20 1.02
C ALA A 644 27.65 5.49 0.52
N GLU A 645 27.77 6.48 1.41
CA GLU A 645 28.48 7.74 1.17
C GLU A 645 28.05 8.46 -0.11
N SER A 646 26.76 8.40 -0.43
CA SER A 646 26.20 8.94 -1.66
C SER A 646 25.13 9.99 -1.39
N ARG A 647 25.06 11.02 -2.22
CA ARG A 647 23.92 11.92 -2.33
C ARG A 647 22.86 11.28 -3.22
N VAL A 648 21.71 10.97 -2.64
CA VAL A 648 20.51 10.49 -3.32
C VAL A 648 19.67 11.69 -3.70
N THR A 649 19.26 11.80 -4.96
CA THR A 649 18.36 12.85 -5.47
C THR A 649 17.09 12.19 -5.97
N VAL A 650 15.94 12.66 -5.49
CA VAL A 650 14.60 12.22 -5.91
C VAL A 650 13.95 13.35 -6.69
N LYS A 651 13.54 13.08 -7.93
CA LYS A 651 12.78 13.99 -8.79
C LYS A 651 11.38 13.43 -9.01
N LEU A 652 10.38 14.28 -8.85
CA LEU A 652 8.98 13.91 -8.98
C LEU A 652 8.18 15.04 -9.62
N GLU A 653 7.51 14.75 -10.73
CA GLU A 653 6.59 15.66 -11.41
C GLU A 653 5.21 14.99 -11.61
N LEU A 654 4.19 15.62 -11.04
CA LEU A 654 2.80 15.19 -11.02
C LEU A 654 1.91 16.24 -11.69
N GLN A 655 0.87 15.80 -12.36
CA GLN A 655 -0.20 16.64 -12.89
C GLN A 655 -1.54 15.97 -12.64
N LEU A 656 -2.55 16.72 -12.22
CA LEU A 656 -3.93 16.27 -12.25
C LEU A 656 -4.55 16.69 -13.59
N ASP A 657 -5.07 15.73 -14.35
CA ASP A 657 -5.62 16.02 -15.66
C ASP A 657 -6.96 16.79 -15.55
N GLU A 658 -7.25 17.64 -16.54
CA GLU A 658 -8.51 18.36 -16.61
C GLU A 658 -9.69 17.40 -16.83
N THR A 659 -10.85 17.72 -16.23
CA THR A 659 -12.10 16.98 -16.43
C THR A 659 -12.97 17.66 -17.50
N ASP A 660 -13.78 16.87 -18.22
CA ASP A 660 -14.76 17.37 -19.22
C ASP A 660 -15.82 18.34 -18.64
N THR A 661 -15.88 18.48 -17.30
CA THR A 661 -16.87 19.29 -16.58
C THR A 661 -16.55 20.78 -16.48
N GLY A 662 -15.47 21.26 -17.08
CA GLY A 662 -15.23 22.69 -17.32
C GLY A 662 -15.20 23.56 -16.06
N GLY A 663 -14.04 23.62 -15.39
CA GLY A 663 -13.72 24.70 -14.44
C GLY A 663 -13.91 24.42 -12.96
N ASP A 664 -14.20 23.17 -12.55
CA ASP A 664 -14.21 22.80 -11.14
C ASP A 664 -12.78 22.68 -10.59
N ARG A 665 -12.43 23.56 -9.65
CA ARG A 665 -11.09 23.71 -9.07
C ARG A 665 -10.99 23.26 -7.62
N THR A 666 -11.96 22.50 -7.13
CA THR A 666 -11.84 21.90 -5.80
C THR A 666 -10.71 20.86 -5.82
N PRO A 667 -9.78 20.89 -4.84
CA PRO A 667 -8.73 19.90 -4.74
C PRO A 667 -9.31 18.49 -4.76
N ALA A 668 -8.91 17.72 -5.76
CA ALA A 668 -9.48 16.42 -6.06
C ALA A 668 -8.54 15.27 -5.69
N CYS A 669 -7.25 15.54 -5.49
CA CYS A 669 -6.28 14.54 -5.03
C CYS A 669 -5.32 15.06 -3.97
N ARG A 670 -4.97 14.18 -3.01
CA ARG A 670 -3.84 14.36 -2.08
C ARG A 670 -2.76 13.32 -2.37
N PHE A 671 -1.50 13.73 -2.37
CA PHE A 671 -0.37 12.84 -2.65
C PHE A 671 0.43 12.53 -1.37
N ALA A 672 1.08 11.37 -1.37
CA ALA A 672 2.02 10.98 -0.31
C ALA A 672 3.17 10.17 -0.92
N LEU A 673 4.40 10.52 -0.51
CA LEU A 673 5.63 9.80 -0.81
C LEU A 673 6.21 9.23 0.49
N GLN A 674 6.49 7.94 0.51
CA GLN A 674 7.16 7.27 1.62
C GLN A 674 8.45 6.63 1.12
N LEU A 675 9.59 6.91 1.75
CA LEU A 675 10.85 6.25 1.48
C LEU A 675 11.12 5.24 2.60
N LEU A 676 11.47 4.01 2.24
CA LEU A 676 11.87 2.96 3.19
C LEU A 676 13.24 2.42 2.82
N ALA A 677 13.98 1.86 3.77
CA ALA A 677 15.14 1.01 3.57
C ALA A 677 15.05 -0.15 4.55
N GLU A 678 15.41 -1.35 4.12
CA GLU A 678 15.24 -2.56 4.94
C GLU A 678 13.81 -2.76 5.47
N TYR A 679 12.81 -2.32 4.70
CA TYR A 679 11.38 -2.27 5.08
C TYR A 679 11.02 -1.26 6.19
N GLU A 680 11.97 -0.43 6.63
CA GLU A 680 11.77 0.63 7.63
C GLU A 680 11.69 2.01 6.97
N PRO A 681 10.76 2.90 7.37
CA PRO A 681 10.73 4.27 6.87
C PRO A 681 12.03 5.02 7.20
N LEU A 682 12.58 5.74 6.22
CA LEU A 682 13.73 6.62 6.48
C LEU A 682 13.27 7.84 7.31
N ASP A 683 14.01 8.15 8.38
CA ASP A 683 13.77 9.33 9.22
C ASP A 683 14.27 10.60 8.53
N LEU A 684 13.54 11.00 7.48
CA LEU A 684 13.83 12.14 6.65
C LEU A 684 12.65 13.11 6.69
N ALA A 685 12.93 14.41 6.85
CA ALA A 685 11.93 15.45 6.72
C ALA A 685 11.58 15.66 5.23
N LEU A 686 10.73 14.81 4.69
CA LEU A 686 10.31 14.86 3.28
C LEU A 686 9.55 16.16 2.96
N PRO A 687 9.59 16.62 1.69
CA PRO A 687 8.81 17.78 1.26
C PRO A 687 7.30 17.57 1.48
N GLU A 688 6.58 18.63 1.86
CA GLU A 688 5.12 18.60 1.92
C GLU A 688 4.51 18.58 0.50
N PHE A 689 3.51 17.71 0.31
CA PHE A 689 2.79 17.58 -0.95
C PHE A 689 1.50 18.40 -0.92
N PRO A 690 1.25 19.28 -1.91
CA PRO A 690 0.00 20.02 -1.99
C PRO A 690 -1.16 19.07 -2.37
N ARG A 691 -2.39 19.52 -2.11
CA ARG A 691 -3.57 18.92 -2.74
C ARG A 691 -3.71 19.54 -4.13
N LEU A 692 -3.92 18.71 -5.15
CA LEU A 692 -4.08 19.19 -6.54
C LEU A 692 -5.55 19.20 -6.93
N ALA A 693 -5.97 20.27 -7.59
CA ALA A 693 -7.22 20.38 -8.34
C ALA A 693 -7.03 19.97 -9.82
N PRO A 694 -8.11 19.74 -10.60
CA PRO A 694 -7.99 19.44 -12.03
C PRO A 694 -7.22 20.53 -12.79
N GLY A 695 -6.22 20.13 -13.58
CA GLY A 695 -5.34 21.03 -14.33
C GLY A 695 -4.09 21.50 -13.58
N GLU A 696 -3.92 21.18 -12.30
CA GLU A 696 -2.76 21.60 -11.50
C GLU A 696 -1.57 20.64 -11.64
N SER A 697 -0.35 21.18 -11.63
CA SER A 697 0.90 20.41 -11.58
C SER A 697 1.69 20.68 -10.29
N PHE A 698 2.44 19.67 -9.86
CA PHE A 698 3.41 19.78 -8.78
C PHE A 698 4.70 19.06 -9.16
N ALA A 699 5.81 19.78 -9.13
CA ALA A 699 7.15 19.25 -9.34
C ALA A 699 8.00 19.50 -8.10
N VAL A 700 8.73 18.48 -7.64
CA VAL A 700 9.67 18.60 -6.53
C VAL A 700 10.94 17.83 -6.81
N GLU A 701 12.07 18.46 -6.50
CA GLU A 701 13.38 17.82 -6.47
C GLU A 701 13.97 18.00 -5.08
N PHE A 702 14.35 16.89 -4.44
CA PHE A 702 15.03 16.91 -3.15
C PHE A 702 16.14 15.88 -3.08
N SER A 703 17.11 16.14 -2.22
CA SER A 703 18.26 15.26 -2.01
C SER A 703 18.54 14.99 -0.54
N PHE A 704 19.12 13.83 -0.25
CA PHE A 704 19.60 13.43 1.07
C PHE A 704 20.87 12.58 0.93
N SER A 705 21.62 12.40 2.01
CA SER A 705 22.87 11.62 2.00
C SER A 705 22.68 10.26 2.64
N THR A 706 23.41 9.25 2.15
CA THR A 706 23.54 7.92 2.77
C THR A 706 24.89 7.80 3.46
N ASP A 707 24.91 7.34 4.71
CA ASP A 707 26.17 7.01 5.40
C ASP A 707 26.57 5.54 5.23
N GLU A 708 25.57 4.66 5.14
CA GLU A 708 25.73 3.23 4.91
C GLU A 708 24.91 2.83 3.66
N VAL A 709 25.13 1.60 3.17
CA VAL A 709 24.36 1.08 2.04
C VAL A 709 22.89 0.97 2.48
N LEU A 710 21.98 1.65 1.79
CA LEU A 710 20.55 1.46 2.03
C LEU A 710 20.08 0.27 1.20
N ALA A 711 20.15 -0.92 1.80
CA ALA A 711 19.64 -2.15 1.21
C ALA A 711 18.11 -2.16 1.25
N ARG A 712 17.48 -2.78 0.24
CA ARG A 712 16.02 -2.89 0.15
C ARG A 712 15.32 -1.54 0.28
N PHE A 713 15.88 -0.51 -0.37
CA PHE A 713 15.31 0.81 -0.46
C PHE A 713 14.02 0.80 -1.31
N TRP A 714 12.99 1.42 -0.77
CA TRP A 714 11.65 1.51 -1.34
C TRP A 714 11.24 2.97 -1.45
N ALA A 715 10.49 3.32 -2.50
CA ALA A 715 9.88 4.62 -2.67
C ALA A 715 8.42 4.42 -3.08
N HIS A 716 7.50 4.70 -2.18
CA HIS A 716 6.07 4.48 -2.35
C HIS A 716 5.36 5.80 -2.61
N LEU A 717 4.92 6.01 -3.84
CA LEU A 717 4.14 7.17 -4.26
C LEU A 717 2.66 6.77 -4.38
N SER A 718 1.82 7.48 -3.66
CA SER A 718 0.38 7.27 -3.62
C SER A 718 -0.39 8.56 -3.78
N ALA A 719 -1.62 8.44 -4.25
CA ALA A 719 -2.58 9.52 -4.39
C ALA A 719 -3.94 9.08 -3.87
N ILE A 720 -4.66 9.98 -3.23
CA ILE A 720 -5.95 9.72 -2.59
C ILE A 720 -6.95 10.65 -3.26
N SER A 721 -8.01 10.07 -3.84
CA SER A 721 -9.12 10.88 -4.35
C SER A 721 -9.86 11.54 -3.18
N LEU A 722 -10.11 12.83 -3.31
CA LEU A 722 -10.95 13.63 -2.41
C LEU A 722 -12.37 13.82 -2.96
N ARG A 723 -12.64 13.28 -4.16
CA ARG A 723 -13.95 13.30 -4.80
C ARG A 723 -14.77 12.12 -4.30
N ALA A 724 -16.05 12.39 -3.99
CA ALA A 724 -16.99 11.37 -3.54
C ALA A 724 -17.69 10.62 -4.71
N ASP A 725 -17.76 11.25 -5.90
CA ASP A 725 -18.70 10.81 -6.94
C ASP A 725 -18.04 10.55 -8.31
N GLU A 726 -16.85 11.09 -8.57
CA GLU A 726 -16.18 11.05 -9.89
C GLU A 726 -14.69 10.65 -9.78
N PRO A 727 -14.20 9.80 -10.70
CA PRO A 727 -12.79 9.41 -10.74
C PRO A 727 -11.91 10.57 -11.22
N VAL A 728 -10.66 10.59 -10.74
CA VAL A 728 -9.70 11.65 -11.04
C VAL A 728 -8.49 11.06 -11.76
N SER A 729 -8.03 11.71 -12.83
CA SER A 729 -6.84 11.25 -13.57
C SER A 729 -5.61 12.04 -13.13
N VAL A 730 -4.55 11.34 -12.74
CA VAL A 730 -3.24 11.85 -12.37
C VAL A 730 -2.22 11.39 -13.41
N THR A 731 -1.53 12.32 -14.05
CA THR A 731 -0.35 12.05 -14.87
C THR A 731 0.93 12.23 -14.05
N VAL A 732 1.72 11.16 -13.91
CA VAL A 732 3.10 11.21 -13.41
C VAL A 732 4.02 11.48 -14.60
N LYS A 733 4.53 12.70 -14.72
CA LYS A 733 5.42 13.09 -15.83
C LYS A 733 6.83 12.58 -15.63
N GLU A 734 7.32 12.60 -14.40
CA GLU A 734 8.61 12.04 -14.00
C GLU A 734 8.55 11.52 -12.57
N PHE A 735 9.12 10.34 -12.32
CA PHE A 735 9.53 9.91 -10.99
C PHE A 735 10.86 9.17 -11.09
N SER A 736 11.95 9.79 -10.63
CA SER A 736 13.30 9.25 -10.76
C SER A 736 14.12 9.40 -9.48
N ILE A 737 15.10 8.50 -9.32
CA ILE A 737 16.06 8.47 -8.22
C ILE A 737 17.47 8.42 -8.81
N GLU A 738 18.37 9.29 -8.37
CA GLU A 738 19.75 9.41 -8.84
C GLU A 738 20.71 9.34 -7.66
N THR A 739 21.85 8.65 -7.81
CA THR A 739 22.92 8.64 -6.79
C THR A 739 24.23 9.20 -7.32
N GLN A 740 24.86 10.06 -6.52
CA GLN A 740 26.18 10.64 -6.78
C GLN A 740 27.08 10.49 -5.55
N PRO A 741 28.41 10.41 -5.68
CA PRO A 741 29.30 10.43 -4.51
C PRO A 741 29.11 11.70 -3.67
N ALA A 742 29.13 11.59 -2.35
CA ALA A 742 28.93 12.74 -1.45
C ALA A 742 30.12 13.72 -1.49
N ASP A 743 29.83 15.03 -1.56
CA ASP A 743 30.82 16.11 -1.31
C ASP A 743 31.03 16.34 0.21
N GLU A 744 32.16 16.94 0.61
CA GLU A 744 32.65 17.11 2.01
C GLU A 744 31.66 17.72 3.05
N ASP A 745 30.53 18.29 2.64
CA ASP A 745 29.49 18.82 3.53
C ASP A 745 28.42 17.76 3.87
N ARG A 746 28.75 16.85 4.80
CA ARG A 746 27.84 15.83 5.34
C ARG A 746 26.83 16.47 6.32
N THR A 747 25.60 16.67 5.85
CA THR A 747 24.44 16.95 6.72
C THR A 747 23.28 16.04 6.32
N ASP A 748 22.73 15.28 7.28
CA ASP A 748 21.62 14.31 7.11
C ASP A 748 20.26 14.97 6.76
N ALA A 749 20.22 16.28 6.59
CA ALA A 749 19.00 17.01 6.30
C ALA A 749 18.61 16.89 4.82
N VAL A 750 17.33 16.60 4.56
CA VAL A 750 16.74 16.71 3.22
C VAL A 750 16.92 18.13 2.71
N ARG A 751 17.58 18.27 1.55
CA ARG A 751 17.74 19.54 0.84
C ARG A 751 16.81 19.56 -0.36
N VAL A 752 15.76 20.37 -0.28
CA VAL A 752 14.87 20.64 -1.41
C VAL A 752 15.61 21.58 -2.38
N ALA A 753 15.88 21.12 -3.59
CA ALA A 753 16.50 21.92 -4.64
C ALA A 753 15.47 22.91 -5.22
N TYR A 754 14.26 22.43 -5.48
CA TYR A 754 13.09 23.25 -5.80
C TYR A 754 11.79 22.51 -5.51
N ALA A 755 10.72 23.26 -5.29
CA ALA A 755 9.35 22.78 -5.33
C ALA A 755 8.53 23.81 -6.13
N ILE A 756 7.91 23.36 -7.21
CA ILE A 756 7.10 24.18 -8.11
C ILE A 756 5.68 23.64 -8.03
N TYR A 757 4.75 24.50 -7.64
CA TYR A 757 3.33 24.22 -7.71
C TYR A 757 2.72 25.16 -8.75
N GLU A 758 2.14 24.56 -9.77
CA GLU A 758 1.47 25.24 -10.87
C GLU A 758 -0.04 25.05 -10.71
N PRO A 759 -0.73 25.97 -10.02
CA PRO A 759 -2.18 25.90 -9.95
C PRO A 759 -2.76 26.07 -11.35
N ALA A 760 -3.92 25.44 -11.58
CA ALA A 760 -4.75 25.66 -12.76
C ALA A 760 -5.10 27.14 -12.71
N GLY A 761 -4.47 27.94 -13.56
CA GLY A 761 -4.26 29.37 -13.26
C GLY A 761 -5.55 30.09 -12.87
N LEU A 762 -5.60 30.73 -11.69
CA LEU A 762 -6.78 31.48 -11.20
C LEU A 762 -7.36 32.39 -12.30
N PRO A 763 -8.68 32.36 -12.60
CA PRO A 763 -9.24 33.18 -13.66
C PRO A 763 -8.99 34.65 -13.36
N VAL A 764 -8.70 35.47 -14.38
CA VAL A 764 -8.64 36.92 -14.18
C VAL A 764 -10.04 37.43 -13.84
N VAL A 765 -10.12 38.27 -12.80
CA VAL A 765 -11.39 38.84 -12.35
C VAL A 765 -11.62 40.19 -13.02
N GLY A 766 -12.68 40.31 -13.81
CA GLY A 766 -13.19 41.57 -14.35
C GLY A 766 -13.77 42.43 -13.22
N HIS A 767 -13.00 43.42 -12.79
CA HIS A 767 -13.32 44.29 -11.67
C HIS A 767 -14.46 45.26 -12.00
N ALA A 768 -15.47 45.30 -11.14
CA ALA A 768 -16.70 46.07 -11.26
C ALA A 768 -17.38 45.96 -12.65
N ALA A 769 -17.55 44.71 -13.11
CA ALA A 769 -17.99 44.28 -14.44
C ALA A 769 -17.03 44.58 -15.62
N GLY A 770 -15.83 45.09 -15.34
CA GLY A 770 -14.85 45.53 -16.33
C GLY A 770 -15.15 46.90 -16.93
N ARG A 771 -14.22 47.40 -17.74
CA ARG A 771 -14.33 48.71 -18.41
C ARG A 771 -15.36 48.65 -19.53
N TYR A 772 -16.23 49.65 -19.59
CA TYR A 772 -17.22 49.84 -20.65
C TYR A 772 -17.23 51.30 -21.11
N LEU A 773 -17.13 51.52 -22.43
CA LEU A 773 -17.05 52.85 -23.05
C LEU A 773 -15.99 53.79 -22.43
N GLY A 774 -14.86 53.22 -22.00
CA GLY A 774 -13.77 53.98 -21.36
C GLY A 774 -13.96 54.26 -19.87
N THR A 775 -15.10 53.89 -19.29
CA THR A 775 -15.46 54.09 -17.88
C THR A 775 -15.36 52.79 -17.08
N THR A 776 -14.92 52.87 -15.83
CA THR A 776 -14.83 51.75 -14.86
C THR A 776 -15.80 51.95 -13.70
N TYR A 777 -16.00 50.91 -12.87
CA TYR A 777 -16.96 50.89 -11.76
C TYR A 777 -18.42 51.11 -12.17
N THR A 778 -18.78 50.67 -13.38
CA THR A 778 -20.15 50.86 -13.87
C THR A 778 -21.13 49.90 -13.21
N ASN A 779 -20.66 48.71 -12.80
CA ASN A 779 -21.49 47.65 -12.22
C ASN A 779 -22.78 47.44 -13.02
N SER A 780 -22.65 47.41 -14.35
CA SER A 780 -23.77 47.48 -15.30
C SER A 780 -23.90 46.21 -16.14
N ILE A 781 -25.11 45.93 -16.61
CA ILE A 781 -25.36 44.77 -17.48
C ILE A 781 -24.68 44.91 -18.85
N GLU A 782 -24.52 46.14 -19.34
CA GLU A 782 -23.81 46.42 -20.58
C GLU A 782 -22.32 46.12 -20.44
N ALA A 783 -21.71 46.46 -19.30
CA ALA A 783 -20.32 46.10 -19.01
C ALA A 783 -20.12 44.59 -18.89
N LEU A 784 -21.02 43.88 -18.18
CA LEU A 784 -20.98 42.42 -18.08
C LEU A 784 -21.05 41.77 -19.46
N ARG A 785 -22.02 42.16 -20.29
CA ARG A 785 -22.18 41.63 -21.66
C ARG A 785 -21.01 41.96 -22.57
N ALA A 786 -20.44 43.15 -22.44
CA ALA A 786 -19.31 43.58 -23.27
C ALA A 786 -18.01 42.83 -22.94
N ASN A 787 -17.90 42.25 -21.75
CA ASN A 787 -16.69 41.61 -21.27
C ASN A 787 -16.84 40.09 -21.03
N VAL A 788 -18.00 39.49 -21.29
CA VAL A 788 -18.27 38.07 -21.00
C VAL A 788 -17.38 37.10 -21.79
N ASP A 789 -16.92 37.51 -22.98
CA ASP A 789 -15.98 36.71 -23.77
C ASP A 789 -14.53 36.82 -23.26
N ARG A 790 -14.25 37.72 -22.31
CA ARG A 790 -12.91 38.00 -21.75
C ARG A 790 -12.70 37.44 -20.35
N TYR A 791 -13.78 37.36 -19.56
CA TYR A 791 -13.70 36.91 -18.17
C TYR A 791 -14.84 35.95 -17.86
N ASP A 792 -14.51 34.81 -17.26
CA ASP A 792 -15.46 33.92 -16.58
C ASP A 792 -15.75 34.39 -15.14
N VAL A 793 -14.76 35.12 -14.60
CA VAL A 793 -14.62 35.86 -13.35
C VAL A 793 -15.16 37.29 -13.29
N PHE A 794 -16.29 37.67 -12.69
CA PHE A 794 -16.61 39.12 -12.49
C PHE A 794 -16.74 39.49 -11.04
N GLU A 795 -16.14 40.62 -10.64
CA GLU A 795 -16.47 41.26 -9.37
C GLU A 795 -17.55 42.34 -9.58
N LEU A 796 -18.49 42.43 -8.65
CA LEU A 796 -19.56 43.42 -8.63
C LEU A 796 -19.67 44.09 -7.25
N ASP A 797 -19.61 45.42 -7.25
CA ASP A 797 -19.90 46.22 -6.07
C ASP A 797 -21.41 46.30 -5.83
N PHE A 798 -21.85 46.06 -4.59
CA PHE A 798 -23.22 46.33 -4.17
C PHE A 798 -23.29 47.32 -3.02
N GLU A 799 -24.25 48.23 -3.13
CA GLU A 799 -24.62 49.17 -2.07
C GLU A 799 -26.09 49.07 -1.70
N TRP A 800 -26.39 49.49 -0.47
CA TRP A 800 -27.76 49.47 0.06
C TRP A 800 -28.50 50.75 -0.31
N THR A 801 -29.69 50.60 -0.87
CA THR A 801 -30.67 51.69 -0.99
C THR A 801 -31.27 52.03 0.37
N ALA A 802 -31.85 53.23 0.52
CA ALA A 802 -32.49 53.68 1.76
C ALA A 802 -33.63 52.77 2.24
N ASP A 803 -34.25 52.02 1.32
CA ASP A 803 -35.32 51.04 1.57
C ASP A 803 -34.82 49.58 1.62
N GLY A 804 -33.51 49.35 1.67
CA GLY A 804 -32.91 48.05 2.00
C GLY A 804 -32.84 47.05 0.85
N ARG A 805 -32.69 47.52 -0.39
CA ARG A 805 -32.40 46.68 -1.57
C ARG A 805 -30.94 46.86 -2.00
N LEU A 806 -30.39 45.83 -2.64
CA LEU A 806 -29.04 45.85 -3.20
C LEU A 806 -29.07 46.33 -4.64
N VAL A 807 -28.19 47.28 -4.95
CA VAL A 807 -27.97 47.82 -6.30
C VAL A 807 -26.48 47.86 -6.62
N GLY A 808 -26.15 47.63 -7.88
CA GLY A 808 -24.80 47.66 -8.42
C GLY A 808 -24.24 49.07 -8.39
N LEU A 809 -23.39 49.36 -7.41
CA LEU A 809 -22.81 50.68 -7.19
C LEU A 809 -21.64 50.54 -6.21
N HIS A 810 -20.53 51.23 -6.47
CA HIS A 810 -19.37 51.21 -5.59
C HIS A 810 -19.55 52.05 -4.32
N ASP A 811 -20.12 53.26 -4.45
CA ASP A 811 -20.46 54.13 -3.32
C ASP A 811 -21.45 55.24 -3.75
N TRP A 812 -22.24 55.74 -2.79
CA TRP A 812 -23.21 56.82 -2.98
C TRP A 812 -22.60 58.23 -3.09
N ASP A 813 -21.27 58.36 -3.01
CA ASP A 813 -20.55 59.62 -2.96
C ASP A 813 -19.85 59.90 -4.30
N VAL A 814 -18.60 59.46 -4.41
CA VAL A 814 -17.66 59.78 -5.49
C VAL A 814 -18.05 59.06 -6.77
N VAL A 815 -18.34 57.77 -6.71
CA VAL A 815 -18.69 57.00 -7.92
C VAL A 815 -20.10 57.35 -8.40
N PHE A 816 -21.06 57.53 -7.49
CA PHE A 816 -22.38 58.02 -7.85
C PHE A 816 -22.32 59.41 -8.51
N GLU A 817 -21.64 60.39 -7.90
CA GLU A 817 -21.51 61.73 -8.49
C GLU A 817 -20.87 61.70 -9.88
N ARG A 818 -19.86 60.83 -10.07
CA ARG A 818 -19.22 60.63 -11.38
C ARG A 818 -20.17 60.06 -12.43
N LEU A 819 -20.99 59.08 -12.06
CA LEU A 819 -21.89 58.40 -13.00
C LEU A 819 -23.19 59.17 -13.25
N TYR A 820 -23.69 59.94 -12.28
CA TYR A 820 -25.02 60.58 -12.33
C TYR A 820 -24.96 62.11 -12.35
N GLY A 821 -23.79 62.73 -12.14
CA GLY A 821 -23.57 64.16 -12.27
C GLY A 821 -24.02 65.00 -11.07
N PHE A 822 -24.41 64.37 -9.95
CA PHE A 822 -24.71 65.04 -8.69
C PHE A 822 -24.49 64.09 -7.50
N ARG A 823 -24.27 64.65 -6.31
CA ARG A 823 -24.16 63.89 -5.07
C ARG A 823 -25.48 63.94 -4.27
N PRO A 824 -26.09 62.79 -3.95
CA PRO A 824 -27.31 62.75 -3.15
C PRO A 824 -27.02 62.98 -1.66
N ASP A 825 -28.00 63.49 -0.92
CA ASP A 825 -27.91 63.63 0.55
C ASP A 825 -28.27 62.29 1.22
N GLY A 826 -27.38 61.31 1.06
CA GLY A 826 -27.56 59.92 1.49
C GLY A 826 -28.07 58.98 0.39
N ALA A 827 -28.22 57.70 0.75
CA ALA A 827 -28.68 56.67 -0.18
C ALA A 827 -30.08 56.96 -0.71
N LEU A 828 -30.31 56.74 -2.00
CA LEU A 828 -31.64 56.86 -2.61
C LEU A 828 -32.49 55.63 -2.31
N SER A 829 -33.82 55.74 -2.39
CA SER A 829 -34.68 54.54 -2.45
C SER A 829 -34.47 53.79 -3.77
N TYR A 830 -34.81 52.52 -3.82
CA TYR A 830 -34.62 51.70 -5.02
C TYR A 830 -35.32 52.27 -6.26
N ASP A 831 -36.58 52.70 -6.12
CA ASP A 831 -37.31 53.30 -7.24
C ASP A 831 -36.68 54.62 -7.68
N ALA A 832 -36.25 55.47 -6.73
CA ALA A 832 -35.59 56.74 -7.05
C ALA A 832 -34.23 56.52 -7.73
N PHE A 833 -33.46 55.51 -7.31
CA PHE A 833 -32.20 55.13 -7.95
C PHE A 833 -32.45 54.66 -9.38
N ARG A 834 -33.43 53.78 -9.60
CA ARG A 834 -33.78 53.27 -10.94
C ARG A 834 -34.31 54.34 -11.89
N ASP A 835 -35.02 55.33 -11.37
CA ASP A 835 -35.55 56.44 -12.16
C ASP A 835 -34.49 57.53 -12.45
N THR A 836 -33.34 57.47 -11.79
CA THR A 836 -32.22 58.40 -12.02
C THR A 836 -31.39 57.90 -13.20
N ALA A 837 -31.39 58.66 -14.30
CA ALA A 837 -30.60 58.32 -15.48
C ALA A 837 -29.10 58.62 -15.26
N PRO A 838 -28.19 57.66 -15.54
CA PRO A 838 -26.76 57.95 -15.55
C PRO A 838 -26.38 58.87 -16.72
N THR A 839 -25.22 59.51 -16.60
CA THR A 839 -24.61 60.39 -17.61
C THR A 839 -24.07 59.63 -18.83
N ILE A 840 -23.94 58.31 -18.71
CA ILE A 840 -23.56 57.38 -19.77
C ILE A 840 -24.65 56.30 -19.92
N ASP A 841 -24.80 55.73 -21.12
CA ASP A 841 -25.84 54.75 -21.42
C ASP A 841 -25.52 53.38 -20.79
N ILE A 842 -25.85 53.25 -19.51
CA ILE A 842 -25.66 52.05 -18.70
C ILE A 842 -26.90 51.77 -17.84
N THR A 843 -27.10 50.50 -17.51
CA THR A 843 -28.10 50.04 -16.55
C THR A 843 -27.37 49.34 -15.40
N PRO A 844 -27.26 49.98 -14.22
CA PRO A 844 -26.69 49.34 -13.04
C PRO A 844 -27.45 48.07 -12.69
N VAL A 845 -26.73 47.03 -12.29
CA VAL A 845 -27.35 45.73 -11.98
C VAL A 845 -28.11 45.77 -10.66
N ASP A 846 -29.10 44.92 -10.54
CA ASP A 846 -29.70 44.51 -9.26
C ASP A 846 -29.77 42.97 -9.23
N LEU A 847 -30.18 42.37 -8.12
CA LEU A 847 -30.21 40.90 -8.01
C LEU A 847 -31.05 40.22 -9.12
N PRO A 848 -32.24 40.74 -9.51
CA PRO A 848 -32.95 40.23 -10.69
C PRO A 848 -32.15 40.26 -12.00
N ILE A 849 -31.44 41.36 -12.28
CA ILE A 849 -30.58 41.47 -13.47
C ILE A 849 -29.43 40.48 -13.41
N VAL A 850 -28.73 40.38 -12.27
CA VAL A 850 -27.63 39.43 -12.07
C VAL A 850 -28.11 37.99 -12.24
N ARG A 851 -29.27 37.65 -11.66
CA ARG A 851 -29.90 36.33 -11.83
C ARG A 851 -30.17 36.01 -13.29
N SER A 852 -30.73 36.96 -14.04
CA SER A 852 -31.01 36.76 -15.46
C SER A 852 -29.74 36.55 -16.26
N PHE A 853 -28.71 37.36 -16.00
CA PHE A 853 -27.41 37.23 -16.65
C PHE A 853 -26.76 35.88 -16.38
N LEU A 854 -26.74 35.42 -15.13
CA LEU A 854 -26.19 34.11 -14.77
C LEU A 854 -26.99 32.94 -15.35
N ALA A 855 -28.30 33.09 -15.57
CA ALA A 855 -29.08 32.08 -16.27
C ALA A 855 -28.68 31.94 -17.74
N ASP A 856 -28.33 33.06 -18.40
CA ASP A 856 -27.90 33.08 -19.80
C ASP A 856 -26.43 32.65 -19.99
N HIS A 857 -25.60 32.75 -18.95
CA HIS A 857 -24.17 32.47 -18.98
C HIS A 857 -23.75 31.48 -17.88
N PRO A 858 -23.93 30.16 -18.07
CA PRO A 858 -23.78 29.16 -17.01
C PRO A 858 -22.35 28.98 -16.48
N SER A 859 -21.32 29.31 -17.27
CA SER A 859 -19.91 29.24 -16.87
C SER A 859 -19.45 30.43 -16.01
N VAL A 860 -20.22 31.53 -16.00
CA VAL A 860 -19.82 32.77 -15.32
C VAL A 860 -20.12 32.70 -13.82
N ARG A 861 -19.18 33.23 -13.03
CA ARG A 861 -19.27 33.40 -11.57
C ARG A 861 -19.13 34.87 -11.16
N ILE A 862 -19.73 35.23 -10.03
CA ILE A 862 -19.69 36.59 -9.47
C ILE A 862 -18.97 36.61 -8.13
N VAL A 863 -17.92 37.43 -8.01
CA VAL A 863 -17.34 37.86 -6.74
C VAL A 863 -18.12 39.06 -6.21
N THR A 864 -18.53 39.04 -4.94
CA THR A 864 -19.32 40.13 -4.36
C THR A 864 -18.44 41.12 -3.61
N ASP A 865 -18.49 42.42 -3.90
CA ASP A 865 -17.91 43.46 -3.03
C ASP A 865 -19.04 44.22 -2.31
N VAL A 866 -19.26 43.89 -1.04
CA VAL A 866 -20.24 44.60 -0.19
C VAL A 866 -19.58 45.14 1.07
N LYS A 867 -19.41 46.46 1.12
CA LYS A 867 -18.63 47.14 2.17
C LYS A 867 -19.38 47.34 3.49
N THR A 868 -20.71 47.28 3.47
CA THR A 868 -21.57 47.48 4.64
C THR A 868 -22.64 46.40 4.72
N ARG A 869 -22.88 45.87 5.94
CA ARG A 869 -23.85 44.78 6.19
C ARG A 869 -23.65 43.59 5.23
N ASN A 870 -22.40 43.16 5.04
CA ASN A 870 -22.00 42.13 4.08
C ASN A 870 -22.80 40.82 4.26
N LEU A 871 -22.89 40.31 5.50
CA LEU A 871 -23.64 39.08 5.80
C LEU A 871 -25.14 39.17 5.43
N ASP A 872 -25.79 40.32 5.71
CA ASP A 872 -27.19 40.54 5.32
C ASP A 872 -27.35 40.58 3.79
N ALA A 873 -26.33 41.05 3.06
CA ALA A 873 -26.34 41.09 1.62
C ALA A 873 -26.16 39.69 1.02
N LEU A 874 -25.24 38.90 1.57
CA LEU A 874 -24.99 37.51 1.17
C LEU A 874 -26.22 36.63 1.40
N GLU A 875 -26.95 36.82 2.50
CA GLU A 875 -28.24 36.14 2.74
C GLU A 875 -29.27 36.48 1.64
N LYS A 876 -29.40 37.76 1.26
CA LYS A 876 -30.28 38.17 0.16
C LYS A 876 -29.85 37.61 -1.20
N ILE A 877 -28.54 37.49 -1.44
CA ILE A 877 -27.99 36.94 -2.68
C ILE A 877 -28.28 35.43 -2.74
N ALA A 878 -28.05 34.70 -1.66
CA ALA A 878 -28.36 33.27 -1.56
C ALA A 878 -29.85 32.97 -1.81
N ASP A 879 -30.75 33.82 -1.29
CA ASP A 879 -32.20 33.72 -1.53
C ASP A 879 -32.60 34.01 -2.99
N SER A 880 -31.82 34.83 -3.69
CA SER A 880 -32.20 35.38 -5.00
C SER A 880 -31.59 34.61 -6.18
N ILE A 881 -30.38 34.07 -6.03
CA ILE A 881 -29.61 33.43 -7.10
C ILE A 881 -29.71 31.90 -6.97
N PRO A 882 -30.28 31.19 -7.96
CA PRO A 882 -30.25 29.73 -7.99
C PRO A 882 -28.82 29.20 -8.11
N ASP A 883 -28.53 28.08 -7.43
CA ASP A 883 -27.20 27.44 -7.43
C ASP A 883 -26.07 28.37 -6.97
N PHE A 884 -26.39 29.35 -6.10
CA PHE A 884 -25.42 30.35 -5.64
C PHE A 884 -24.09 29.78 -5.11
N PRO A 885 -23.97 28.59 -4.49
CA PRO A 885 -22.67 28.09 -4.04
C PRO A 885 -21.65 27.95 -5.18
N ARG A 886 -22.12 27.57 -6.38
CA ARG A 886 -21.28 27.44 -7.58
C ARG A 886 -21.20 28.74 -8.37
N ARG A 887 -22.21 29.61 -8.26
CA ARG A 887 -22.35 30.82 -9.08
C ARG A 887 -21.80 32.10 -8.45
N VAL A 888 -21.62 32.13 -7.13
CA VAL A 888 -21.22 33.33 -6.38
C VAL A 888 -20.08 33.01 -5.42
N ILE A 889 -19.05 33.85 -5.44
CA ILE A 889 -17.87 33.81 -4.58
C ILE A 889 -17.95 34.99 -3.60
N PRO A 890 -18.38 34.79 -2.35
CA PRO A 890 -18.42 35.85 -1.36
C PRO A 890 -17.02 36.42 -1.08
N GLN A 891 -16.89 37.74 -1.11
CA GLN A 891 -15.71 38.43 -0.58
C GLN A 891 -15.98 38.86 0.86
N ILE A 892 -15.12 38.46 1.80
CA ILE A 892 -15.22 38.83 3.22
C ILE A 892 -14.09 39.78 3.63
N TYR A 893 -14.35 40.62 4.62
CA TYR A 893 -13.43 41.66 5.09
C TYR A 893 -12.79 41.30 6.44
N SER A 894 -13.44 40.44 7.21
CA SER A 894 -12.92 39.84 8.44
C SER A 894 -12.98 38.32 8.38
N PRO A 895 -11.95 37.60 8.86
CA PRO A 895 -12.00 36.14 8.97
C PRO A 895 -13.15 35.66 9.89
N ASP A 896 -13.65 36.51 10.80
CA ASP A 896 -14.77 36.17 11.68
C ASP A 896 -16.13 36.08 10.94
N GLU A 897 -16.21 36.58 9.70
CA GLU A 897 -17.40 36.42 8.86
C GLU A 897 -17.49 35.00 8.26
N PHE A 898 -16.40 34.24 8.27
CA PHE A 898 -16.26 32.98 7.53
C PHE A 898 -17.28 31.92 7.97
N GLU A 899 -17.44 31.70 9.28
CA GLU A 899 -18.39 30.73 9.84
C GLU A 899 -19.81 31.00 9.31
N ARG A 900 -20.25 32.26 9.35
CA ARG A 900 -21.60 32.63 8.91
C ARG A 900 -21.77 32.51 7.40
N VAL A 901 -20.74 32.79 6.62
CA VAL A 901 -20.74 32.60 5.15
C VAL A 901 -20.82 31.11 4.80
N ALA A 902 -20.07 30.26 5.50
CA ALA A 902 -20.15 28.81 5.34
C ALA A 902 -21.54 28.26 5.73
N GLU A 903 -22.13 28.75 6.82
CA GLU A 903 -23.50 28.38 7.24
C GLU A 903 -24.58 28.72 6.20
N LEU A 904 -24.38 29.81 5.45
CA LEU A 904 -25.26 30.19 4.34
C LEU A 904 -25.13 29.23 3.15
N GLY A 905 -24.10 28.38 3.09
CA GLY A 905 -23.91 27.36 2.07
C GLY A 905 -22.95 27.72 0.94
N PHE A 906 -22.19 28.83 1.06
CA PHE A 906 -21.16 29.18 0.08
C PHE A 906 -19.94 28.25 0.21
N THR A 907 -19.40 27.80 -0.92
CA THR A 907 -18.28 26.84 -0.96
C THR A 907 -16.93 27.45 -1.30
N ASP A 908 -16.93 28.61 -1.97
CA ASP A 908 -15.70 29.31 -2.38
C ASP A 908 -15.70 30.74 -1.81
N VAL A 909 -14.83 31.04 -0.85
CA VAL A 909 -14.76 32.36 -0.19
C VAL A 909 -13.46 33.07 -0.54
N ILE A 910 -13.52 34.34 -0.94
CA ILE A 910 -12.34 35.21 -1.06
C ILE A 910 -12.21 36.06 0.20
N TRP A 911 -11.07 35.98 0.87
CA TRP A 911 -10.76 36.91 1.96
C TRP A 911 -9.94 38.09 1.42
N THR A 912 -10.50 39.31 1.49
CA THR A 912 -9.75 40.52 1.10
C THR A 912 -9.02 41.14 2.28
N LEU A 913 -7.72 41.42 2.08
CA LEU A 913 -6.87 42.08 3.07
C LEU A 913 -6.99 43.61 3.06
N TYR A 914 -7.76 44.18 2.11
CA TYR A 914 -7.84 45.62 1.87
C TYR A 914 -8.27 46.44 3.12
N ARG A 915 -9.14 45.89 3.98
CA ARG A 915 -9.61 46.55 5.22
C ARG A 915 -9.27 45.81 6.50
N TYR A 916 -8.48 44.74 6.40
CA TYR A 916 -8.11 43.94 7.55
C TYR A 916 -7.01 44.65 8.37
N PRO A 917 -7.24 44.98 9.65
CA PRO A 917 -6.25 45.73 10.45
C PRO A 917 -4.89 45.02 10.60
N GLY A 918 -4.87 43.68 10.53
CA GLY A 918 -3.66 42.86 10.64
C GLY A 918 -2.93 42.61 9.31
N ASN A 919 -3.35 43.22 8.20
CA ASN A 919 -2.87 42.87 6.86
C ASN A 919 -1.36 43.04 6.62
N ARG A 920 -0.67 43.88 7.41
CA ARG A 920 0.77 44.10 7.28
C ARG A 920 1.62 42.98 7.87
N ASP A 921 1.07 42.19 8.79
CA ASP A 921 1.75 41.07 9.42
C ASP A 921 1.35 39.76 8.72
N VAL A 922 2.23 39.27 7.83
CA VAL A 922 1.98 38.04 7.06
C VAL A 922 1.84 36.81 7.97
N GLU A 923 2.52 36.78 9.13
CA GLU A 923 2.39 35.66 10.07
C GLU A 923 1.01 35.66 10.74
N ASN A 924 0.48 36.84 11.03
CA ASN A 924 -0.89 36.98 11.53
C ASN A 924 -1.92 36.50 10.50
N VAL A 925 -1.75 36.87 9.22
CA VAL A 925 -2.60 36.40 8.13
C VAL A 925 -2.52 34.88 7.98
N LEU A 926 -1.31 34.30 7.97
CA LEU A 926 -1.10 32.85 7.90
C LEU A 926 -1.72 32.11 9.09
N ALA A 927 -1.61 32.66 10.31
CA ALA A 927 -2.25 32.07 11.48
C ALA A 927 -3.77 32.00 11.34
N ARG A 928 -4.40 33.08 10.86
CA ARG A 928 -5.86 33.12 10.61
C ARG A 928 -6.28 32.17 9.48
N ILE A 929 -5.47 32.04 8.43
CA ILE A 929 -5.72 31.04 7.37
C ILE A 929 -5.69 29.63 7.97
N ARG A 930 -4.71 29.30 8.81
CA ARG A 930 -4.63 27.97 9.44
C ARG A 930 -5.85 27.68 10.32
N GLU A 931 -6.37 28.69 11.02
CA GLU A 931 -7.60 28.55 11.80
C GLU A 931 -8.80 28.26 10.90
N ILE A 932 -8.95 29.03 9.80
CA ILE A 932 -10.02 28.81 8.81
C ILE A 932 -9.91 27.42 8.19
N GLU A 933 -8.73 27.00 7.71
CA GLU A 933 -8.54 25.70 7.06
C GLU A 933 -8.66 24.51 8.03
N ALA A 934 -8.42 24.73 9.32
CA ALA A 934 -8.65 23.70 10.33
C ALA A 934 -10.15 23.46 10.61
N GLU A 935 -10.97 24.51 10.52
CA GLU A 935 -12.41 24.46 10.82
C GLU A 935 -13.27 24.23 9.56
N PHE A 936 -12.86 24.80 8.43
CA PHE A 936 -13.54 24.80 7.13
C PHE A 936 -12.57 24.45 5.98
N PRO A 937 -12.03 23.22 5.95
CA PRO A 937 -10.99 22.83 5.00
C PRO A 937 -11.42 22.99 3.55
N GLY A 938 -10.64 23.74 2.76
CA GLY A 938 -10.86 23.94 1.32
C GLY A 938 -11.94 24.96 0.94
N ALA A 939 -12.55 25.65 1.91
CA ALA A 939 -13.56 26.68 1.64
C ALA A 939 -12.94 28.06 1.30
N LEU A 940 -11.67 28.31 1.67
CA LEU A 940 -10.96 29.53 1.33
C LEU A 940 -10.43 29.43 -0.12
N PHE A 941 -11.15 30.05 -1.05
CA PHE A 941 -10.84 29.99 -2.49
C PHE A 941 -9.57 30.77 -2.84
N ALA A 942 -9.42 31.97 -2.29
CA ALA A 942 -8.22 32.79 -2.48
C ALA A 942 -8.14 33.92 -1.44
N VAL A 943 -6.96 34.54 -1.36
CA VAL A 943 -6.75 35.81 -0.64
C VAL A 943 -6.55 36.94 -1.64
N ALA A 944 -7.37 37.98 -1.55
CA ALA A 944 -7.21 39.19 -2.35
C ALA A 944 -6.44 40.25 -1.57
N MET A 945 -5.44 40.87 -2.20
CA MET A 945 -4.60 41.88 -1.54
C MET A 945 -4.15 42.99 -2.49
N PRO A 946 -3.86 44.20 -1.96
CA PRO A 946 -3.34 45.29 -2.75
C PRO A 946 -1.88 45.01 -3.18
N ILE A 947 -1.47 45.63 -4.30
CA ILE A 947 -0.18 45.43 -4.96
C ILE A 947 1.00 45.58 -3.99
N GLU A 948 0.92 46.50 -3.04
CA GLU A 948 2.01 46.77 -2.09
C GLU A 948 2.29 45.59 -1.16
N LEU A 949 1.30 44.77 -0.83
CA LEU A 949 1.49 43.57 -0.01
C LEU A 949 2.12 42.43 -0.81
N VAL A 950 1.74 42.30 -2.09
CA VAL A 950 2.39 41.35 -3.01
C VAL A 950 3.88 41.71 -3.15
N GLU A 951 4.18 43.00 -3.37
CA GLU A 951 5.56 43.49 -3.49
C GLU A 951 6.35 43.38 -2.17
N ALA A 952 5.67 43.35 -1.03
CA ALA A 952 6.27 43.10 0.28
C ALA A 952 6.56 41.60 0.56
N GLY A 953 6.22 40.70 -0.37
CA GLY A 953 6.49 39.26 -0.27
C GLY A 953 5.38 38.45 0.40
N HIS A 954 4.23 39.05 0.71
CA HIS A 954 3.11 38.34 1.35
C HIS A 954 2.56 37.24 0.44
N ALA A 955 2.48 37.50 -0.86
CA ALA A 955 1.96 36.54 -1.82
C ALA A 955 2.87 35.31 -1.96
N GLU A 956 4.21 35.49 -1.99
CA GLU A 956 5.18 34.37 -2.00
C GLU A 956 5.01 33.47 -0.77
N ARG A 957 4.80 34.08 0.41
CA ARG A 957 4.60 33.37 1.67
C ARG A 957 3.28 32.59 1.71
N LEU A 958 2.21 33.14 1.15
CA LEU A 958 0.90 32.47 1.06
C LEU A 958 0.92 31.36 0.01
N HIS A 959 1.56 31.60 -1.14
CA HIS A 959 1.72 30.62 -2.21
C HIS A 959 2.51 29.39 -1.74
N ALA A 960 3.56 29.58 -0.93
CA ALA A 960 4.36 28.50 -0.36
C ALA A 960 3.56 27.54 0.56
N VAL A 961 2.40 27.95 1.06
CA VAL A 961 1.49 27.10 1.86
C VAL A 961 0.23 26.70 1.08
N GLY A 962 0.25 26.85 -0.25
CA GLY A 962 -0.84 26.42 -1.13
C GLY A 962 -2.05 27.35 -1.16
N ILE A 963 -1.93 28.62 -0.72
CA ILE A 963 -3.05 29.58 -0.73
C ILE A 963 -2.95 30.48 -1.96
N PRO A 964 -3.93 30.44 -2.89
CA PRO A 964 -3.93 31.29 -4.06
C PRO A 964 -4.12 32.78 -3.73
N VAL A 965 -3.45 33.66 -4.47
CA VAL A 965 -3.50 35.11 -4.25
C VAL A 965 -4.00 35.87 -5.47
N TYR A 966 -4.98 36.74 -5.26
CA TYR A 966 -5.37 37.78 -6.21
C TYR A 966 -4.73 39.12 -5.86
N ALA A 967 -4.12 39.78 -6.84
CA ALA A 967 -3.70 41.18 -6.70
C ALA A 967 -4.73 42.13 -7.32
N HIS A 968 -5.12 43.18 -6.60
CA HIS A 968 -6.08 44.18 -7.09
C HIS A 968 -5.50 45.60 -7.06
N THR A 969 -5.74 46.47 -8.06
CA THR A 969 -6.29 46.25 -9.41
C THR A 969 -5.16 46.48 -10.42
N VAL A 970 -4.97 45.55 -11.36
CA VAL A 970 -3.82 45.49 -12.27
C VAL A 970 -4.29 45.70 -13.71
N ASN A 971 -3.72 46.69 -14.39
CA ASN A 971 -4.18 47.13 -15.72
C ASN A 971 -3.08 47.16 -16.80
N THR A 972 -1.88 46.66 -16.51
CA THR A 972 -0.78 46.55 -17.48
C THR A 972 -0.13 45.16 -17.44
N CYS A 973 0.28 44.61 -18.59
CA CYS A 973 0.99 43.32 -18.62
C CYS A 973 2.30 43.35 -17.82
N GLU A 974 2.99 44.50 -17.80
CA GLU A 974 4.23 44.67 -17.03
C GLU A 974 3.99 44.45 -15.54
N THR A 975 2.96 45.10 -14.98
CA THR A 975 2.59 44.93 -13.58
C THR A 975 2.08 43.51 -13.32
N TYR A 976 1.27 42.94 -14.22
CA TYR A 976 0.81 41.55 -14.11
C TYR A 976 1.98 40.56 -13.98
N ARG A 977 2.90 40.54 -14.95
CA ARG A 977 4.08 39.65 -14.93
C ARG A 977 4.94 39.85 -13.69
N ARG A 978 5.13 41.12 -13.28
CA ARG A 978 5.88 41.45 -12.06
C ARG A 978 5.23 40.84 -10.82
N LEU A 979 3.91 40.93 -10.67
CA LEU A 979 3.21 40.42 -9.49
C LEU A 979 3.12 38.89 -9.49
N VAL A 980 2.90 38.28 -10.65
CA VAL A 980 2.98 36.81 -10.79
C VAL A 980 4.37 36.31 -10.41
N SER A 981 5.43 37.03 -10.83
CA SER A 981 6.80 36.68 -10.44
C SER A 981 7.05 36.74 -8.92
N ARG A 982 6.21 37.48 -8.19
CA ARG A 982 6.22 37.69 -6.75
C ARG A 982 5.13 36.88 -6.03
N GLY A 983 4.67 35.78 -6.63
CA GLY A 983 3.75 34.84 -5.98
C GLY A 983 2.26 35.17 -6.08
N ALA A 984 1.85 36.20 -6.84
CA ALA A 984 0.43 36.37 -7.16
C ALA A 984 -0.03 35.27 -8.13
N SER A 985 -1.16 34.64 -7.82
CA SER A 985 -1.73 33.57 -8.64
C SER A 985 -2.61 34.10 -9.77
N SER A 986 -3.27 35.25 -9.58
CA SER A 986 -4.01 35.98 -10.61
C SER A 986 -4.32 37.41 -10.16
N ILE A 987 -5.15 38.15 -10.90
CA ILE A 987 -5.42 39.57 -10.70
C ILE A 987 -6.89 39.94 -10.85
N TYR A 988 -7.25 41.07 -10.24
CA TYR A 988 -8.43 41.85 -10.58
C TYR A 988 -7.99 42.90 -11.60
N THR A 989 -8.76 43.09 -12.68
CA THR A 989 -8.43 44.04 -13.73
C THR A 989 -9.65 44.79 -14.24
N ASP A 990 -9.47 46.04 -14.65
CA ASP A 990 -10.50 46.79 -15.33
C ASP A 990 -10.51 46.49 -16.85
N SER A 991 -9.37 46.09 -17.43
CA SER A 991 -9.22 46.12 -18.90
C SER A 991 -8.21 45.15 -19.51
N LEU A 992 -7.45 44.38 -18.72
CA LEU A 992 -6.49 43.42 -19.28
C LEU A 992 -7.20 42.18 -19.79
N ASP A 993 -6.98 41.86 -21.06
CA ASP A 993 -7.38 40.57 -21.60
C ASP A 993 -6.32 39.51 -21.22
N PRO A 994 -6.70 38.37 -20.61
CA PRO A 994 -5.78 37.27 -20.32
C PRO A 994 -4.99 36.80 -21.56
N ALA A 995 -5.59 36.88 -22.75
CA ALA A 995 -4.95 36.48 -24.01
C ALA A 995 -3.81 37.42 -24.43
N ASP A 996 -3.85 38.70 -24.03
CA ASP A 996 -2.88 39.73 -24.44
C ASP A 996 -1.62 39.74 -23.54
N CYS A 997 -1.68 39.09 -22.38
CA CYS A 997 -0.59 39.06 -21.41
C CYS A 997 -0.33 37.61 -20.93
N PRO A 998 0.14 36.69 -21.80
CA PRO A 998 0.47 35.34 -21.35
C PRO A 998 1.49 35.42 -20.20
N ALA A 999 1.18 34.74 -19.09
CA ALA A 999 2.14 34.52 -18.03
C ALA A 999 3.32 33.74 -18.65
N ASP A 1000 4.54 34.25 -18.52
CA ASP A 1000 5.71 33.51 -18.99
C ASP A 1000 5.73 32.16 -18.23
N ALA A 1001 5.70 31.05 -18.97
CA ALA A 1001 5.80 29.70 -18.42
C ALA A 1001 7.05 29.63 -17.55
N ARG A 1002 6.87 29.30 -16.26
CA ARG A 1002 7.99 28.99 -15.37
C ARG A 1002 8.51 27.59 -15.63
#